data_AF-A0A5C9EV85-F1
#
_entry.id   AF-A0A5C9EV85-F1
#
_cell.length_a   1.000
_cell.length_b   1.000
_cell.length_c   1.000
_cell.angle_alpha   90.00
_cell.angle_beta   90.00
_cell.angle_gamma   90.00
#
_symmetry.space_group_name_H-M   'P 1'
#
loop_
_entity.id
_entity.type
_entity.pdbx_description
1 polymer ?
#
loop_
_entity_poly.entity_id
_entity_poly.type
_entity_poly.pdbx_seq_one_letter_code
_entity_poly.pdbx_strand_id
1 'polypeptide(L)'
;MKNIRLVNNRKNEDLVKRYAVGKRLSRARNIPSKNFINFDVETNPITILCSIKGSSNNNYIVNILENESNTFLVIHDCPDYKKGYNFCKHILKTLLVIDHEVCKKIVGNYKNIKFSSNFADIKRSKQENSAQKANKLIKEKKYLEAIEFLSQAYRQSKNLDYISRILNLSTEKDLPGQFIQYIVQHEQFIRKNSASFPKIINSIISKIDSYIFENLVGIFIKIQLLLLKLEEVERTRLLNQINFSEIENTILKFILLHKFQNKLSLEPFFIKCREFENHKDLSNKAIKKKITNIVKSEIQRAITNLDSKPYVQALMDIANNLQVKDSVVSTSELIDYKTKIENLYREGLKQKHAALRSLVISNTKTDKLEEIKFHYKYQFPTILWSNVKKNKSPLYYYILQKCGFEKHHLDYISINYFVENYPVFKHIFNSNNPLEREVKQFWKDENPSIQNTAYTHDTGELNFHLRLKDVKKYILIEWDLAQKPVLGSYICQFNDGFIIPEKDNPLTYEIKPFDLILCLKEPITIKPSNIKIFRPIRKLGIKTAIDLVYEGIVYVCSYLPFNIVADLKNHKIDEIDAYNRINQQFENIFSPKKDRFKYHFNKLMQEKVSADYNHFYQKIRNQSHSENKILNLIGFKRYKTIFRDENTVLEFSKTPLNRDCLQELRYDFKKFITAKLIDSIKNKKYHEINLKNLKSFPEFKKWTLKIIYDLKDELENSKIIKIKNGLYDISDLMRNEYGKKIVDALEIIKVEKVKNNKKMQGKFLITIEDLEKILKNLEFLRIDNPEVLSVISV
;
A
#
# COMPACT_ATOMS: atom_id res chain seq x y z
N MET A 1 -24.54 24.26 -6.03
CA MET A 1 -24.34 23.80 -4.64
C MET A 1 -22.90 24.12 -4.24
N LYS A 2 -22.68 24.80 -3.10
CA LYS A 2 -21.32 25.13 -2.62
C LYS A 2 -20.66 23.86 -2.06
N ASN A 3 -19.40 23.62 -2.41
CA ASN A 3 -18.58 22.57 -1.77
C ASN A 3 -18.32 22.97 -0.31
N ILE A 4 -19.11 22.43 0.62
CA ILE A 4 -18.93 22.67 2.05
C ILE A 4 -17.66 21.95 2.51
N ARG A 5 -16.66 22.71 2.99
CA ARG A 5 -15.52 22.11 3.70
C ARG A 5 -16.02 21.59 5.04
N LEU A 6 -16.06 20.26 5.20
CA LEU A 6 -16.49 19.59 6.43
C LEU A 6 -15.45 19.73 7.55
N VAL A 7 -15.18 20.95 8.00
CA VAL A 7 -14.29 21.27 9.13
C VAL A 7 -15.14 21.87 10.24
N ASN A 8 -14.80 21.60 11.50
CA ASN A 8 -15.53 22.22 12.61
C ASN A 8 -15.39 23.75 12.53
N ASN A 9 -16.51 24.43 12.41
CA ASN A 9 -16.60 25.88 12.46
C ASN A 9 -16.54 26.33 13.92
N ARG A 10 -15.42 26.93 14.32
CA ARG A 10 -15.19 27.41 15.69
C ARG A 10 -16.27 28.40 16.15
N LYS A 11 -16.81 29.24 15.24
CA LYS A 11 -17.87 30.19 15.58
C LYS A 11 -19.19 29.51 15.96
N ASN A 12 -19.44 28.30 15.46
CA ASN A 12 -20.65 27.54 15.81
C ASN A 12 -20.53 26.93 17.21
N GLU A 13 -19.31 26.69 17.70
CA GLU A 13 -19.09 26.08 19.02
C GLU A 13 -19.70 26.92 20.14
N ASP A 14 -19.53 28.24 20.09
CA ASP A 14 -20.06 29.16 21.10
C ASP A 14 -21.61 29.19 21.09
N LEU A 15 -22.22 29.03 19.91
CA LEU A 15 -23.67 28.93 19.76
C LEU A 15 -24.22 27.62 20.35
N VAL A 16 -23.61 26.48 20.02
CA VAL A 16 -24.14 25.16 20.39
C VAL A 16 -23.78 24.75 21.82
N LYS A 17 -22.75 25.34 22.44
CA LYS A 17 -22.27 24.97 23.79
C LYS A 17 -23.37 25.11 24.84
N ARG A 18 -24.26 26.10 24.71
CA ARG A 18 -25.39 26.34 25.63
C ARG A 18 -26.42 25.20 25.64
N TYR A 19 -26.46 24.42 24.56
CA TYR A 19 -27.42 23.31 24.40
C TYR A 19 -26.80 21.93 24.63
N ALA A 20 -25.48 21.86 24.80
CA ALA A 20 -24.76 20.60 24.97
C ALA A 20 -24.64 20.19 26.44
N VAL A 21 -25.33 19.12 26.85
CA VAL A 21 -25.26 18.62 28.23
C VAL A 21 -24.04 17.72 28.45
N GLY A 22 -23.19 18.04 29.42
CA GLY A 22 -22.04 17.25 29.85
C GLY A 22 -20.92 17.14 28.79
N LYS A 23 -20.25 15.98 28.69
CA LYS A 23 -19.15 15.73 27.73
C LYS A 23 -19.61 15.59 26.26
N ARG A 24 -20.83 16.02 25.90
CA ARG A 24 -21.39 15.81 24.54
C ARG A 24 -20.74 16.68 23.47
N LEU A 25 -20.46 17.94 23.78
CA LEU A 25 -19.78 18.83 22.82
C LEU A 25 -18.35 18.37 22.54
N SER A 26 -17.60 17.96 23.57
CA SER A 26 -16.25 17.40 23.38
C SER A 26 -16.28 16.10 22.59
N ARG A 27 -17.25 15.21 22.87
CA ARG A 27 -17.49 14.01 22.05
C ARG A 27 -17.86 14.36 20.61
N ALA A 28 -18.67 15.39 20.38
CA ALA A 28 -19.03 15.86 19.05
C ALA A 28 -17.81 16.37 18.27
N ARG A 29 -16.96 17.20 18.89
CA ARG A 29 -15.69 17.69 18.29
C ARG A 29 -14.80 16.54 17.81
N ASN A 30 -14.75 15.47 18.60
CA ASN A 30 -13.92 14.30 18.34
C ASN A 30 -14.48 13.35 17.27
N ILE A 31 -15.72 13.55 16.79
CA ILE A 31 -16.23 12.78 15.66
C ILE A 31 -15.52 13.28 14.38
N PRO A 32 -14.73 12.44 13.70
CA PRO A 32 -14.03 12.84 12.48
C PRO A 32 -15.05 13.23 11.41
N SER A 33 -14.81 14.32 10.67
CA SER A 33 -15.75 14.75 9.62
C SER A 33 -15.88 13.74 8.47
N LYS A 34 -14.89 12.86 8.27
CA LYS A 34 -15.01 11.71 7.35
C LYS A 34 -16.05 10.66 7.77
N ASN A 35 -16.63 10.78 8.96
CA ASN A 35 -17.73 9.94 9.41
C ASN A 35 -19.09 10.39 8.85
N PHE A 36 -19.20 11.57 8.25
CA PHE A 36 -20.37 11.90 7.44
C PHE A 36 -20.35 11.03 6.18
N ILE A 37 -21.38 10.21 6.01
CA ILE A 37 -21.58 9.34 4.85
C ILE A 37 -22.29 10.14 3.76
N ASN A 38 -23.35 10.85 4.17
CA ASN A 38 -24.09 11.80 3.37
C ASN A 38 -24.24 13.08 4.20
N PHE A 39 -24.04 14.23 3.56
CA PHE A 39 -24.18 15.54 4.19
C PHE A 39 -24.46 16.54 3.09
N ASP A 40 -25.72 16.94 2.98
CA ASP A 40 -26.18 17.95 2.04
C ASP A 40 -26.98 19.01 2.82
N VAL A 41 -26.81 20.27 2.42
CA VAL A 41 -27.39 21.43 3.07
C VAL A 41 -27.98 22.34 2.01
N GLU A 42 -29.29 22.55 2.10
CA GLU A 42 -30.02 23.59 1.38
C GLU A 42 -30.40 24.67 2.39
N THR A 43 -30.40 25.94 1.97
CA THR A 43 -30.47 27.08 2.90
C THR A 43 -31.81 27.82 2.86
N ASN A 44 -32.64 27.59 1.83
CA ASN A 44 -33.93 28.24 1.64
C ASN A 44 -34.94 27.28 0.99
N PRO A 45 -35.85 26.63 1.75
CA PRO A 45 -35.84 26.52 3.21
C PRO A 45 -34.62 25.73 3.72
N ILE A 46 -34.24 25.88 5.00
CA ILE A 46 -33.12 25.12 5.56
C ILE A 46 -33.47 23.63 5.58
N THR A 47 -32.74 22.85 4.80
CA THR A 47 -32.84 21.39 4.77
C THR A 47 -31.44 20.80 4.91
N ILE A 48 -31.17 20.17 6.05
CA ILE A 48 -29.92 19.44 6.31
C ILE A 48 -30.25 17.97 6.29
N LEU A 49 -29.63 17.24 5.37
CA LEU A 49 -29.81 15.81 5.19
C LEU A 49 -28.48 15.15 5.45
N CYS A 50 -28.40 14.47 6.59
CA CYS A 50 -27.14 13.95 7.07
C CYS A 50 -27.29 12.51 7.56
N SER A 51 -26.32 11.69 7.18
CA SER A 51 -26.09 10.37 7.76
C SER A 51 -24.68 10.33 8.31
N ILE A 52 -24.56 10.11 9.60
CA ILE A 52 -23.30 10.11 10.33
C ILE A 52 -23.06 8.75 10.98
N LYS A 53 -21.88 8.22 10.72
CA LYS A 53 -21.36 7.00 11.32
C LYS A 53 -21.06 7.24 12.80
N GLY A 54 -21.83 6.61 13.69
CA GLY A 54 -21.57 6.66 15.13
C GLY A 54 -20.84 5.44 15.67
N SER A 55 -20.90 5.25 16.99
CA SER A 55 -20.34 4.07 17.67
C SER A 55 -21.07 2.78 17.25
N SER A 56 -20.36 1.65 17.17
CA SER A 56 -20.95 0.32 16.91
C SER A 56 -21.49 0.03 15.50
N ASN A 57 -20.93 0.66 14.47
CA ASN A 57 -21.31 0.50 13.06
C ASN A 57 -22.69 1.05 12.70
N ASN A 58 -23.35 1.72 13.61
CA ASN A 58 -24.71 2.17 13.36
C ASN A 58 -24.67 3.49 12.57
N ASN A 59 -25.31 3.47 11.40
CA ASN A 59 -25.56 4.66 10.60
C ASN A 59 -26.67 5.43 11.30
N TYR A 60 -26.33 6.61 11.82
CA TYR A 60 -27.31 7.49 12.41
C TYR A 60 -27.72 8.55 11.42
N ILE A 61 -29.02 8.75 11.28
CA ILE A 61 -29.59 9.86 10.55
C ILE A 61 -29.58 11.08 11.45
N VAL A 62 -29.21 12.23 10.90
CA VAL A 62 -29.41 13.54 11.50
C VAL A 62 -30.00 14.45 10.44
N ASN A 63 -31.31 14.50 10.30
CA ASN A 63 -31.95 15.41 9.35
C ASN A 63 -32.55 16.61 10.11
N ILE A 64 -32.37 17.82 9.61
CA ILE A 64 -32.92 19.06 10.18
C ILE A 64 -33.69 19.76 9.07
N LEU A 65 -35.01 19.85 9.21
CA LEU A 65 -35.91 20.35 8.18
C LEU A 65 -36.64 21.59 8.70
N GLU A 66 -36.58 22.69 7.97
CA GLU A 66 -37.37 23.90 8.23
C GLU A 66 -38.74 23.78 7.54
N ASN A 67 -39.81 23.91 8.32
CA ASN A 67 -41.18 23.97 7.81
C ASN A 67 -41.59 25.41 7.49
N GLU A 68 -42.70 25.57 6.76
CA GLU A 68 -43.28 26.87 6.33
C GLU A 68 -43.54 27.85 7.49
N SER A 69 -43.76 27.34 8.71
CA SER A 69 -43.95 28.13 9.94
C SER A 69 -42.64 28.54 10.64
N ASN A 70 -41.48 28.42 9.99
CA ASN A 70 -40.14 28.61 10.59
C ASN A 70 -39.89 27.72 11.82
N THR A 71 -40.57 26.57 11.89
CA THR A 71 -40.34 25.51 12.89
C THR A 71 -39.37 24.49 12.32
N PHE A 72 -38.46 23.98 13.15
CA PHE A 72 -37.47 23.00 12.71
C PHE A 72 -37.85 21.60 13.19
N LEU A 73 -37.93 20.64 12.28
CA LEU A 73 -38.05 19.22 12.60
C LEU A 73 -36.67 18.55 12.55
N VAL A 74 -36.19 18.05 13.67
CA VAL A 74 -34.94 17.28 13.77
C VAL A 74 -35.27 15.79 13.85
N ILE A 75 -35.02 15.05 12.76
CA ILE A 75 -35.23 13.60 12.69
C ILE A 75 -33.91 12.90 12.98
N HIS A 76 -33.91 12.02 13.98
CA HIS A 76 -32.68 11.38 14.45
C HIS A 76 -32.92 10.00 15.08
N ASP A 77 -32.03 9.03 14.81
CA ASP A 77 -32.19 7.64 15.24
C ASP A 77 -31.08 7.11 16.18
N CYS A 78 -30.20 7.96 16.73
CA CYS A 78 -29.19 7.48 17.67
C CYS A 78 -29.75 7.20 19.08
N PRO A 79 -29.30 6.10 19.75
CA PRO A 79 -29.83 5.67 21.06
C PRO A 79 -29.70 6.71 22.18
N ASP A 80 -28.69 7.58 22.12
CA ASP A 80 -28.46 8.64 23.13
C ASP A 80 -29.62 9.65 23.17
N TYR A 81 -30.39 9.76 22.08
CA TYR A 81 -31.57 10.60 21.97
C TYR A 81 -32.76 10.04 22.76
N LYS A 82 -32.95 8.71 22.79
CA LYS A 82 -34.01 8.05 23.56
C LYS A 82 -33.86 8.20 25.09
N LYS A 83 -32.71 8.71 25.56
CA LYS A 83 -32.41 8.97 26.98
C LYS A 83 -32.82 10.38 27.44
N GLY A 84 -33.63 11.11 26.66
CA GLY A 84 -34.19 12.41 27.05
C GLY A 84 -33.32 13.64 26.77
N TYR A 85 -32.30 13.52 25.90
CA TYR A 85 -31.40 14.64 25.57
C TYR A 85 -31.63 15.12 24.13
N ASN A 86 -32.17 16.34 23.99
CA ASN A 86 -32.51 16.93 22.70
C ASN A 86 -31.29 17.05 21.75
N PHE A 87 -30.12 17.49 22.24
CA PHE A 87 -28.89 17.61 21.44
C PHE A 87 -27.88 16.50 21.76
N CYS A 88 -27.92 15.44 20.98
CA CYS A 88 -26.91 14.39 21.04
C CYS A 88 -25.58 14.82 20.39
N LYS A 89 -24.51 14.05 20.59
CA LYS A 89 -23.19 14.30 19.98
C LYS A 89 -23.20 14.39 18.45
N HIS A 90 -24.13 13.68 17.78
CA HIS A 90 -24.24 13.65 16.31
C HIS A 90 -24.95 14.89 15.75
N ILE A 91 -26.03 15.35 16.41
CA ILE A 91 -26.70 16.62 16.08
C ILE A 91 -25.72 17.78 16.27
N LEU A 92 -25.02 17.81 17.41
CA LEU A 92 -23.99 18.82 17.68
C LEU A 92 -22.90 18.79 16.60
N LYS A 93 -22.39 17.61 16.23
CA LYS A 93 -21.37 17.50 15.17
C LYS A 93 -21.88 18.03 13.82
N THR A 94 -23.15 17.80 13.49
CA THR A 94 -23.81 18.30 12.27
C THR A 94 -23.86 19.83 12.28
N LEU A 95 -24.29 20.43 13.41
CA LEU A 95 -24.32 21.88 13.58
C LEU A 95 -22.91 22.53 13.58
N LEU A 96 -21.89 21.80 14.01
CA LEU A 96 -20.51 22.30 13.99
C LEU A 96 -19.92 22.40 12.58
N VAL A 97 -20.44 21.71 11.58
CA VAL A 97 -19.85 21.67 10.22
C VAL A 97 -20.65 22.44 9.16
N ILE A 98 -21.84 22.96 9.52
CA ILE A 98 -22.62 23.85 8.64
C ILE A 98 -22.11 25.31 8.71
N ASP A 99 -22.52 26.10 7.73
CA ASP A 99 -22.25 27.54 7.71
C ASP A 99 -22.81 28.25 8.96
N HIS A 100 -22.12 29.29 9.40
CA HIS A 100 -22.41 29.97 10.67
C HIS A 100 -23.84 30.55 10.72
N GLU A 101 -24.28 31.19 9.64
CA GLU A 101 -25.61 31.79 9.57
C GLU A 101 -26.72 30.74 9.62
N VAL A 102 -26.51 29.58 8.98
CA VAL A 102 -27.45 28.45 9.02
C VAL A 102 -27.53 27.90 10.45
N CYS A 103 -26.39 27.71 11.11
CA CYS A 103 -26.33 27.28 12.51
C CYS A 103 -27.06 28.25 13.43
N LYS A 104 -26.78 29.56 13.27
CA LYS A 104 -27.39 30.64 14.05
C LYS A 104 -28.91 30.67 13.89
N LYS A 105 -29.43 30.50 12.67
CA LYS A 105 -30.89 30.43 12.41
C LYS A 105 -31.53 29.21 13.09
N ILE A 106 -30.91 28.04 13.00
CA ILE A 106 -31.42 26.81 13.63
C ILE A 106 -31.45 26.94 15.16
N VAL A 107 -30.32 27.29 15.77
CA VAL A 107 -30.21 27.32 17.24
C VAL A 107 -30.84 28.55 17.87
N GLY A 108 -30.90 29.68 17.14
CA GLY A 108 -31.59 30.90 17.58
C GLY A 108 -33.08 30.68 17.80
N ASN A 109 -33.70 29.77 17.04
CA ASN A 109 -35.10 29.36 17.16
C ASN A 109 -35.27 28.07 17.97
N TYR A 110 -34.45 27.81 19.00
CA TYR A 110 -34.47 26.56 19.77
C TYR A 110 -35.88 26.17 20.28
N LYS A 111 -36.68 27.14 20.75
CA LYS A 111 -38.05 26.88 21.25
C LYS A 111 -38.98 26.29 20.17
N ASN A 112 -38.66 26.48 18.90
CA ASN A 112 -39.43 26.02 17.75
C ASN A 112 -38.84 24.76 17.11
N ILE A 113 -37.86 24.12 17.76
CA ILE A 113 -37.30 22.84 17.30
C ILE A 113 -38.13 21.69 17.87
N LYS A 114 -38.78 20.94 16.99
CA LYS A 114 -39.41 19.66 17.28
C LYS A 114 -38.42 18.54 16.96
N PHE A 115 -38.12 17.71 17.94
CA PHE A 115 -37.26 16.55 17.73
C PHE A 115 -38.12 15.29 17.56
N SER A 116 -37.84 14.48 16.54
CA SER A 116 -38.52 13.21 16.27
C SER A 116 -37.51 12.05 16.19
N SER A 117 -37.81 10.97 16.92
CA SER A 117 -37.23 9.64 16.69
C SER A 117 -38.29 8.61 16.35
N ASN A 118 -39.43 9.06 15.80
CA ASN A 118 -40.46 8.16 15.34
C ASN A 118 -39.89 7.28 14.22
N PHE A 119 -40.12 5.97 14.30
CA PHE A 119 -39.67 5.00 13.31
C PHE A 119 -40.15 5.35 11.89
N ALA A 120 -41.37 5.90 11.76
CA ALA A 120 -41.92 6.34 10.47
C ALA A 120 -41.11 7.49 9.86
N ASP A 121 -40.80 8.52 10.64
CA ASP A 121 -40.00 9.67 10.21
C ASP A 121 -38.56 9.26 9.86
N ILE A 122 -37.95 8.38 10.66
CA ILE A 122 -36.61 7.84 10.42
C ILE A 122 -36.58 7.07 9.09
N LYS A 123 -37.60 6.23 8.83
CA LYS A 123 -37.69 5.44 7.60
C LYS A 123 -37.84 6.33 6.37
N ARG A 124 -38.70 7.35 6.42
CA ARG A 124 -38.88 8.36 5.35
C ARG A 124 -37.58 9.14 5.08
N SER A 125 -36.91 9.59 6.14
CA SER A 125 -35.65 10.32 6.05
C SER A 125 -34.50 9.49 5.47
N LYS A 126 -34.41 8.20 5.83
CA LYS A 126 -33.42 7.26 5.26
C LYS A 126 -33.61 7.10 3.75
N GLN A 127 -34.87 7.02 3.33
CA GLN A 127 -35.25 6.96 1.91
C GLN A 127 -34.83 8.24 1.18
N GLU A 128 -35.17 9.42 1.70
CA GLU A 128 -34.82 10.71 1.10
C GLU A 128 -33.30 10.88 0.93
N ASN A 129 -32.53 10.56 1.98
CA ASN A 129 -31.07 10.61 1.94
C ASN A 129 -30.50 9.70 0.84
N SER A 130 -31.03 8.49 0.69
CA SER A 130 -30.58 7.54 -0.33
C SER A 130 -30.95 8.01 -1.74
N ALA A 131 -32.16 8.54 -1.92
CA ALA A 131 -32.66 9.06 -3.19
C ALA A 131 -31.86 10.27 -3.70
N GLN A 132 -31.54 11.22 -2.81
CA GLN A 132 -30.72 12.38 -3.15
C GLN A 132 -29.28 12.02 -3.46
N LYS A 133 -28.69 11.09 -2.68
CA LYS A 133 -27.34 10.61 -2.96
C LYS A 133 -27.24 9.96 -4.33
N ALA A 134 -28.24 9.16 -4.70
CA ALA A 134 -28.35 8.64 -6.06
C ALA A 134 -28.40 9.75 -7.11
N ASN A 135 -29.23 10.80 -6.92
CA ASN A 135 -29.30 11.94 -7.84
C ASN A 135 -27.95 12.63 -8.03
N LYS A 136 -27.20 12.80 -6.94
CA LYS A 136 -25.85 13.38 -6.97
C LYS A 136 -24.88 12.51 -7.77
N LEU A 137 -24.87 11.20 -7.50
CA LEU A 137 -24.00 10.25 -8.19
C LEU A 137 -24.33 10.12 -9.68
N ILE A 138 -25.61 10.23 -10.06
CA ILE A 138 -26.05 10.30 -11.47
C ILE A 138 -25.44 11.52 -12.16
N LYS A 139 -25.48 12.70 -11.51
CA LYS A 139 -24.85 13.93 -12.02
C LYS A 139 -23.32 13.80 -12.12
N GLU A 140 -22.70 13.06 -11.20
CA GLU A 140 -21.25 12.74 -11.21
C GLU A 140 -20.88 11.61 -12.20
N LYS A 141 -21.83 11.07 -12.97
CA LYS A 141 -21.64 9.93 -13.89
C LYS A 141 -21.17 8.62 -13.22
N LYS A 142 -21.43 8.46 -11.91
CA LYS A 142 -21.14 7.24 -11.13
C LYS A 142 -22.39 6.36 -11.03
N TYR A 143 -22.71 5.68 -12.13
CA TYR A 143 -24.02 5.08 -12.33
C TYR A 143 -24.26 3.80 -11.51
N LEU A 144 -23.24 2.95 -11.32
CA LEU A 144 -23.40 1.72 -10.55
C LEU A 144 -23.65 2.02 -9.07
N GLU A 145 -22.89 2.96 -8.49
CA GLU A 145 -23.08 3.42 -7.12
C GLU A 145 -24.45 4.11 -6.96
N ALA A 146 -24.89 4.88 -7.96
CA ALA A 146 -26.22 5.47 -7.94
C ALA A 146 -27.33 4.40 -7.89
N ILE A 147 -27.21 3.31 -8.66
CA ILE A 147 -28.16 2.18 -8.64
C ILE A 147 -28.22 1.53 -7.26
N GLU A 148 -27.08 1.37 -6.58
CA GLU A 148 -27.04 0.83 -5.20
C GLU A 148 -27.84 1.70 -4.23
N PHE A 149 -27.67 3.04 -4.30
CA PHE A 149 -28.42 3.97 -3.46
C PHE A 149 -29.92 4.01 -3.80
N LEU A 150 -30.30 3.91 -5.07
CA LEU A 150 -31.71 3.76 -5.47
C LEU A 150 -32.29 2.45 -4.93
N SER A 151 -31.53 1.36 -4.98
CA SER A 151 -31.95 0.07 -4.42
C SER A 151 -32.13 0.15 -2.90
N GLN A 152 -31.27 0.88 -2.20
CA GLN A 152 -31.41 1.15 -0.78
C GLN A 152 -32.69 1.97 -0.48
N ALA A 153 -32.96 3.02 -1.26
CA ALA A 153 -34.18 3.81 -1.15
C ALA A 153 -35.44 2.95 -1.37
N TYR A 154 -35.40 2.04 -2.36
CA TYR A 154 -36.47 1.07 -2.59
C TYR A 154 -36.65 0.11 -1.40
N ARG A 155 -35.58 -0.48 -0.86
CA ARG A 155 -35.69 -1.43 0.27
C ARG A 155 -36.35 -0.79 1.49
N GLN A 156 -36.10 0.50 1.70
CA GLN A 156 -36.66 1.28 2.81
C GLN A 156 -38.11 1.66 2.55
N SER A 157 -38.43 2.19 1.38
CA SER A 157 -39.76 2.74 1.06
C SER A 157 -40.77 1.73 0.53
N LYS A 158 -40.27 0.67 -0.12
CA LYS A 158 -41.02 -0.20 -1.05
C LYS A 158 -41.67 0.56 -2.22
N ASN A 159 -41.27 1.81 -2.47
CA ASN A 159 -41.77 2.62 -3.58
C ASN A 159 -41.14 2.15 -4.90
N LEU A 160 -41.99 1.68 -5.80
CA LEU A 160 -41.62 1.15 -7.10
C LEU A 160 -41.05 2.21 -8.07
N ASP A 161 -41.25 3.50 -7.81
CA ASP A 161 -40.64 4.57 -8.60
C ASP A 161 -39.10 4.45 -8.63
N TYR A 162 -38.48 4.05 -7.51
CA TYR A 162 -37.03 3.83 -7.49
C TYR A 162 -36.59 2.69 -8.41
N ILE A 163 -37.41 1.64 -8.54
CA ILE A 163 -37.15 0.56 -9.50
C ILE A 163 -37.30 1.07 -10.92
N SER A 164 -38.37 1.82 -11.22
CA SER A 164 -38.56 2.47 -12.52
C SER A 164 -37.34 3.31 -12.91
N ARG A 165 -36.82 4.10 -11.97
CA ARG A 165 -35.63 4.92 -12.15
C ARG A 165 -34.36 4.08 -12.39
N ILE A 166 -34.19 2.96 -11.68
CA ILE A 166 -33.07 2.02 -11.94
C ILE A 166 -33.16 1.45 -13.35
N LEU A 167 -34.35 1.04 -13.80
CA LEU A 167 -34.56 0.47 -15.13
C LEU A 167 -34.28 1.51 -16.23
N ASN A 168 -34.79 2.74 -16.06
CA ASN A 168 -34.52 3.84 -17.00
C ASN A 168 -33.03 4.17 -17.06
N LEU A 169 -32.38 4.36 -15.91
CA LEU A 169 -30.95 4.64 -15.85
C LEU A 169 -30.11 3.53 -16.48
N SER A 170 -30.47 2.27 -16.22
CA SER A 170 -29.76 1.10 -16.77
C SER A 170 -29.92 1.02 -18.29
N THR A 171 -31.07 1.45 -18.83
CA THR A 171 -31.32 1.48 -20.27
C THR A 171 -30.59 2.63 -20.94
N GLU A 172 -30.70 3.85 -20.38
CA GLU A 172 -30.07 5.07 -20.91
C GLU A 172 -28.53 5.01 -20.92
N LYS A 173 -27.94 4.30 -19.96
CA LYS A 173 -26.49 4.18 -19.78
C LYS A 173 -25.92 2.83 -20.21
N ASP A 174 -26.71 2.03 -20.92
CA ASP A 174 -26.29 0.74 -21.49
C ASP A 174 -25.65 -0.20 -20.46
N LEU A 175 -26.36 -0.37 -19.34
CA LEU A 175 -26.04 -1.28 -18.23
C LEU A 175 -27.03 -2.47 -18.19
N PRO A 176 -27.07 -3.33 -19.23
CA PRO A 176 -28.15 -4.29 -19.39
C PRO A 176 -28.14 -5.39 -18.32
N GLY A 177 -26.97 -5.75 -17.76
CA GLY A 177 -26.90 -6.69 -16.63
C GLY A 177 -27.60 -6.18 -15.37
N GLN A 178 -27.50 -4.88 -15.07
CA GLN A 178 -28.24 -4.26 -13.95
C GLN A 178 -29.73 -4.21 -14.25
N PHE A 179 -30.11 -3.88 -15.48
CA PHE A 179 -31.52 -3.91 -15.90
C PHE A 179 -32.16 -5.27 -15.63
N ILE A 180 -31.56 -6.36 -16.13
CA ILE A 180 -32.05 -7.73 -15.95
C ILE A 180 -32.13 -8.11 -14.47
N GLN A 181 -31.13 -7.71 -13.67
CA GLN A 181 -31.10 -7.98 -12.22
C GLN A 181 -32.33 -7.44 -11.48
N TYR A 182 -32.79 -6.24 -11.82
CA TYR A 182 -33.91 -5.61 -11.12
C TYR A 182 -35.25 -5.99 -11.74
N ILE A 183 -35.37 -6.04 -13.06
CA ILE A 183 -36.68 -6.27 -13.70
C ILE A 183 -37.26 -7.65 -13.38
N VAL A 184 -36.42 -8.69 -13.29
CA VAL A 184 -36.86 -10.05 -13.00
C VAL A 184 -37.51 -10.19 -11.61
N GLN A 185 -37.14 -9.31 -10.68
CA GLN A 185 -37.66 -9.27 -9.31
C GLN A 185 -38.97 -8.48 -9.19
N HIS A 186 -39.38 -7.75 -10.24
CA HIS A 186 -40.50 -6.79 -10.18
C HIS A 186 -41.44 -6.94 -11.38
N GLU A 187 -42.37 -7.89 -11.28
CA GLU A 187 -43.22 -8.36 -12.39
C GLU A 187 -44.04 -7.26 -13.05
N GLN A 188 -44.51 -6.28 -12.29
CA GLN A 188 -45.28 -5.15 -12.81
C GLN A 188 -44.54 -4.30 -13.86
N PHE A 189 -43.20 -4.38 -13.93
CA PHE A 189 -42.41 -3.69 -14.95
C PHE A 189 -42.12 -4.54 -16.18
N ILE A 190 -42.39 -5.85 -16.14
CA ILE A 190 -42.05 -6.77 -17.23
C ILE A 190 -42.85 -6.40 -18.49
N ARG A 191 -44.18 -6.35 -18.40
CA ARG A 191 -45.05 -5.99 -19.54
C ARG A 191 -44.74 -4.59 -20.09
N LYS A 192 -44.48 -3.61 -19.22
CA LYS A 192 -44.15 -2.22 -19.61
C LYS A 192 -42.87 -2.10 -20.43
N ASN A 193 -41.93 -3.03 -20.23
CA ASN A 193 -40.62 -2.98 -20.87
C ASN A 193 -40.39 -4.10 -21.89
N SER A 194 -41.43 -4.89 -22.22
CA SER A 194 -41.28 -6.08 -23.06
C SER A 194 -40.71 -5.76 -24.45
N ALA A 195 -41.06 -4.59 -25.00
CA ALA A 195 -40.52 -4.09 -26.27
C ALA A 195 -39.00 -3.82 -26.23
N SER A 196 -38.43 -3.51 -25.07
CA SER A 196 -37.00 -3.20 -24.89
C SER A 196 -36.15 -4.46 -24.69
N PHE A 197 -36.75 -5.61 -24.35
CA PHE A 197 -36.01 -6.83 -24.03
C PHE A 197 -35.09 -7.35 -25.14
N PRO A 198 -35.50 -7.38 -26.42
CA PRO A 198 -34.60 -7.85 -27.48
C PRO A 198 -33.31 -7.05 -27.52
N LYS A 199 -33.41 -5.71 -27.49
CA LYS A 199 -32.26 -4.80 -27.49
C LYS A 199 -31.37 -5.02 -26.26
N ILE A 200 -31.96 -5.17 -25.08
CA ILE A 200 -31.22 -5.35 -23.82
C ILE A 200 -30.50 -6.70 -23.78
N ILE A 201 -31.19 -7.78 -24.18
CA ILE A 201 -30.60 -9.13 -24.21
C ILE A 201 -29.49 -9.21 -25.26
N ASN A 202 -29.71 -8.66 -26.46
CA ASN A 202 -28.68 -8.64 -27.50
C ASN A 202 -27.49 -7.74 -27.11
N SER A 203 -27.69 -6.65 -26.35
CA SER A 203 -26.57 -5.88 -25.77
C SER A 203 -25.72 -6.73 -24.83
N ILE A 204 -26.32 -7.60 -24.00
CA ILE A 204 -25.58 -8.56 -23.16
C ILE A 204 -24.79 -9.54 -24.02
N ILE A 205 -25.43 -10.10 -25.05
CA ILE A 205 -24.82 -11.10 -25.95
C ILE A 205 -23.62 -10.51 -26.68
N SER A 206 -23.76 -9.32 -27.27
CA SER A 206 -22.67 -8.62 -27.97
C SER A 206 -21.47 -8.28 -27.08
N LYS A 207 -21.65 -8.33 -25.75
CA LYS A 207 -20.64 -8.02 -24.74
C LYS A 207 -20.21 -9.24 -23.93
N ILE A 208 -20.55 -10.46 -24.34
CA ILE A 208 -20.27 -11.69 -23.58
C ILE A 208 -18.81 -11.76 -23.14
N ASP A 209 -17.85 -11.47 -24.03
CA ASP A 209 -16.42 -11.56 -23.73
C ASP A 209 -15.92 -10.54 -22.70
N SER A 210 -16.70 -9.48 -22.43
CA SER A 210 -16.37 -8.47 -21.41
C SER A 210 -16.74 -8.92 -19.99
N TYR A 211 -17.52 -10.00 -19.85
CA TYR A 211 -17.94 -10.52 -18.55
C TYR A 211 -17.14 -11.75 -18.16
N ILE A 212 -16.80 -11.84 -16.87
CA ILE A 212 -16.28 -13.08 -16.29
C ILE A 212 -17.41 -14.13 -16.27
N PHE A 213 -17.06 -15.39 -16.55
CA PHE A 213 -18.01 -16.50 -16.72
C PHE A 213 -19.05 -16.60 -15.59
N GLU A 214 -18.66 -16.42 -14.34
CA GLU A 214 -19.58 -16.52 -13.19
C GLU A 214 -20.69 -15.47 -13.24
N ASN A 215 -20.36 -14.25 -13.69
CA ASN A 215 -21.35 -13.18 -13.83
C ASN A 215 -22.32 -13.48 -14.98
N LEU A 216 -21.82 -14.04 -16.09
CA LEU A 216 -22.65 -14.44 -17.23
C LEU A 216 -23.68 -15.50 -16.83
N VAL A 217 -23.27 -16.53 -16.09
CA VAL A 217 -24.19 -17.57 -15.60
C VAL A 217 -25.34 -16.95 -14.82
N GLY A 218 -25.04 -16.07 -13.88
CA GLY A 218 -26.07 -15.38 -13.09
C GLY A 218 -27.00 -14.50 -13.92
N ILE A 219 -26.49 -13.82 -14.95
CA ILE A 219 -27.29 -13.01 -15.89
C ILE A 219 -28.20 -13.91 -16.72
N PHE A 220 -27.68 -14.98 -17.32
CA PHE A 220 -28.42 -15.88 -18.19
C PHE A 220 -29.54 -16.62 -17.46
N ILE A 221 -29.31 -17.05 -16.21
CA ILE A 221 -30.37 -17.60 -15.36
C ILE A 221 -31.48 -16.57 -15.13
N LYS A 222 -31.13 -15.29 -14.87
CA LYS A 222 -32.13 -14.22 -14.70
C LYS A 222 -32.88 -13.90 -15.99
N ILE A 223 -32.22 -13.96 -17.16
CA ILE A 223 -32.91 -13.82 -18.46
C ILE A 223 -33.90 -14.97 -18.64
N GLN A 224 -33.51 -16.21 -18.34
CA GLN A 224 -34.45 -17.33 -18.39
C GLN A 224 -35.66 -17.13 -17.45
N LEU A 225 -35.42 -16.67 -16.22
CA LEU A 225 -36.50 -16.37 -15.27
C LEU A 225 -37.40 -15.25 -15.79
N LEU A 226 -36.85 -14.23 -16.47
CA LEU A 226 -37.63 -13.19 -17.13
C LEU A 226 -38.51 -13.78 -18.24
N LEU A 227 -37.95 -14.64 -19.09
CA LEU A 227 -38.68 -15.32 -20.18
C LEU A 227 -39.81 -16.21 -19.65
N LEU A 228 -39.63 -16.87 -18.51
CA LEU A 228 -40.67 -17.70 -17.87
C LEU A 228 -41.86 -16.89 -17.38
N LYS A 229 -41.66 -15.60 -17.07
CA LYS A 229 -42.71 -14.68 -16.61
C LYS A 229 -43.50 -14.03 -17.74
N LEU A 230 -43.06 -14.19 -18.99
CA LEU A 230 -43.77 -13.67 -20.16
C LEU A 230 -44.87 -14.63 -20.62
N GLU A 231 -45.90 -14.04 -21.23
CA GLU A 231 -46.93 -14.81 -21.94
C GLU A 231 -46.32 -15.57 -23.12
N GLU A 232 -46.98 -16.64 -23.55
CA GLU A 232 -46.42 -17.55 -24.55
C GLU A 232 -46.09 -16.88 -25.87
N VAL A 233 -47.01 -16.04 -26.36
CA VAL A 233 -46.84 -15.30 -27.61
C VAL A 233 -45.67 -14.31 -27.52
N GLU A 234 -45.60 -13.54 -26.42
CA GLU A 234 -44.51 -12.58 -26.19
C GLU A 234 -43.14 -13.26 -26.05
N ARG A 235 -43.11 -14.37 -25.30
CA ARG A 235 -41.90 -15.17 -25.11
C ARG A 235 -41.39 -15.72 -26.44
N THR A 236 -42.25 -16.32 -27.26
CA THR A 236 -41.85 -16.87 -28.56
C THR A 236 -41.35 -15.77 -29.49
N ARG A 237 -42.03 -14.62 -29.53
CA ARG A 237 -41.57 -13.45 -30.28
C ARG A 237 -40.17 -12.99 -29.84
N LEU A 238 -39.95 -12.90 -28.52
CA LEU A 238 -38.67 -12.47 -27.97
C LEU A 238 -37.55 -13.48 -28.26
N LEU A 239 -37.80 -14.79 -28.10
CA LEU A 239 -36.84 -15.84 -28.44
C LEU A 239 -36.40 -15.73 -29.91
N ASN A 240 -37.32 -15.45 -30.83
CA ASN A 240 -36.99 -15.30 -32.26
C ASN A 240 -36.17 -14.02 -32.57
N GLN A 241 -36.14 -13.05 -31.66
CA GLN A 241 -35.38 -11.79 -31.82
C GLN A 241 -34.02 -11.80 -31.11
N ILE A 242 -33.74 -12.83 -30.31
CA ILE A 242 -32.45 -13.01 -29.65
C ILE A 242 -31.44 -13.55 -30.65
N ASN A 243 -30.26 -12.95 -30.73
CA ASN A 243 -29.20 -13.42 -31.62
C ASN A 243 -28.45 -14.63 -31.03
N PHE A 244 -29.10 -15.80 -31.04
CA PHE A 244 -28.49 -17.04 -30.54
C PHE A 244 -27.23 -17.48 -31.29
N SER A 245 -26.96 -16.95 -32.49
CA SER A 245 -25.75 -17.28 -33.25
C SER A 245 -24.49 -16.69 -32.63
N GLU A 246 -24.59 -15.57 -31.92
CA GLU A 246 -23.48 -14.93 -31.20
C GLU A 246 -23.15 -15.62 -29.86
N ILE A 247 -24.02 -16.52 -29.37
CA ILE A 247 -23.77 -17.28 -28.14
C ILE A 247 -23.02 -18.57 -28.51
N GLU A 248 -21.70 -18.48 -28.62
CA GLU A 248 -20.84 -19.64 -28.90
C GLU A 248 -20.88 -20.69 -27.79
N ASN A 249 -20.97 -20.25 -26.53
CA ASN A 249 -21.00 -21.15 -25.38
C ASN A 249 -22.33 -21.94 -25.34
N THR A 250 -22.24 -23.23 -25.69
CA THR A 250 -23.37 -24.17 -25.71
C THR A 250 -24.08 -24.30 -24.37
N ILE A 251 -23.36 -24.22 -23.24
CA ILE A 251 -23.95 -24.29 -21.90
C ILE A 251 -24.81 -23.05 -21.65
N LEU A 252 -24.31 -21.85 -21.92
CA LEU A 252 -25.06 -20.60 -21.76
C LEU A 252 -26.32 -20.59 -22.64
N LYS A 253 -26.20 -21.04 -23.89
CA LYS A 253 -27.34 -21.21 -24.80
C LYS A 253 -28.40 -22.16 -24.23
N PHE A 254 -27.96 -23.30 -23.69
CA PHE A 254 -28.86 -24.28 -23.08
C PHE A 254 -29.50 -23.76 -21.79
N ILE A 255 -28.77 -22.98 -20.98
CA ILE A 255 -29.33 -22.32 -19.79
C ILE A 255 -30.57 -21.53 -20.18
N LEU A 256 -30.55 -20.72 -21.25
CA LEU A 256 -31.72 -19.93 -21.68
C LEU A 256 -32.90 -20.80 -22.08
N LEU A 257 -32.66 -21.87 -22.84
CA LEU A 257 -33.70 -22.58 -23.58
C LEU A 257 -34.30 -23.78 -22.86
N HIS A 258 -33.58 -24.45 -21.96
CA HIS A 258 -33.95 -25.79 -21.50
C HIS A 258 -35.32 -25.87 -20.77
N LYS A 259 -35.76 -24.81 -20.08
CA LYS A 259 -37.10 -24.78 -19.43
C LYS A 259 -38.26 -24.73 -20.44
N PHE A 260 -37.96 -24.46 -21.72
CA PHE A 260 -38.95 -24.37 -22.80
C PHE A 260 -38.95 -25.61 -23.71
N GLN A 261 -38.16 -26.65 -23.39
CA GLN A 261 -38.02 -27.87 -24.19
C GLN A 261 -39.34 -28.64 -24.44
N ASN A 262 -40.37 -28.42 -23.63
CA ASN A 262 -41.69 -29.04 -23.84
C ASN A 262 -42.57 -28.23 -24.81
N LYS A 263 -42.15 -27.00 -25.15
CA LYS A 263 -42.90 -26.03 -25.95
C LYS A 263 -42.18 -25.65 -27.24
N LEU A 264 -40.90 -25.98 -27.36
CA LEU A 264 -40.06 -25.53 -28.46
C LEU A 264 -39.04 -26.62 -28.82
N SER A 265 -38.82 -26.83 -30.12
CA SER A 265 -37.72 -27.68 -30.59
C SER A 265 -36.39 -26.96 -30.38
N LEU A 266 -35.45 -27.59 -29.67
CA LEU A 266 -34.14 -26.98 -29.40
C LEU A 266 -33.18 -27.15 -30.58
N GLU A 267 -33.41 -28.11 -31.46
CA GLU A 267 -32.53 -28.45 -32.59
C GLU A 267 -32.05 -27.23 -33.41
N PRO A 268 -32.91 -26.27 -33.82
CA PRO A 268 -32.49 -25.14 -34.65
C PRO A 268 -31.42 -24.25 -33.99
N PHE A 269 -31.36 -24.23 -32.66
CA PHE A 269 -30.43 -23.40 -31.91
C PHE A 269 -29.03 -24.02 -31.75
N PHE A 270 -28.94 -25.35 -31.88
CA PHE A 270 -27.72 -26.13 -31.63
C PHE A 270 -27.09 -26.74 -32.88
N ILE A 271 -27.79 -26.75 -34.02
CA ILE A 271 -27.28 -27.38 -35.26
C ILE A 271 -25.95 -26.79 -35.76
N LYS A 272 -25.67 -25.52 -35.45
CA LYS A 272 -24.42 -24.82 -35.78
C LYS A 272 -23.37 -24.85 -34.66
N CYS A 273 -23.62 -25.55 -33.55
CA CYS A 273 -22.66 -25.65 -32.46
C CYS A 273 -21.69 -26.81 -32.73
N ARG A 274 -20.38 -26.54 -32.59
CA ARG A 274 -19.29 -27.50 -32.85
C ARG A 274 -19.46 -28.84 -32.13
N GLU A 275 -20.02 -28.84 -30.93
CA GLU A 275 -20.25 -30.05 -30.13
C GLU A 275 -21.35 -30.97 -30.69
N PHE A 276 -22.11 -30.48 -31.68
CA PHE A 276 -23.29 -31.12 -32.26
C PHE A 276 -23.23 -31.29 -33.80
N GLU A 277 -22.25 -30.70 -34.49
CA GLU A 277 -22.11 -30.73 -35.97
C GLU A 277 -22.20 -32.13 -36.61
N ASN A 278 -21.82 -33.18 -35.87
CA ASN A 278 -21.80 -34.57 -36.36
C ASN A 278 -22.80 -35.50 -35.65
N HIS A 279 -23.71 -34.97 -34.84
CA HIS A 279 -24.67 -35.78 -34.09
C HIS A 279 -25.92 -36.08 -34.93
N LYS A 280 -26.23 -37.38 -35.11
CA LYS A 280 -27.43 -37.85 -35.85
C LYS A 280 -28.75 -37.64 -35.11
N ASP A 281 -28.72 -37.46 -33.79
CA ASP A 281 -29.90 -37.24 -32.93
C ASP A 281 -29.76 -35.90 -32.20
N LEU A 282 -30.55 -34.92 -32.63
CA LEU A 282 -30.67 -33.59 -32.02
C LEU A 282 -31.98 -33.42 -31.24
N SER A 283 -32.61 -34.52 -30.82
CA SER A 283 -33.78 -34.44 -29.94
C SER A 283 -33.47 -33.69 -28.65
N ASN A 284 -34.49 -33.03 -28.07
CA ASN A 284 -34.35 -32.30 -26.81
C ASN A 284 -33.74 -33.17 -25.68
N LYS A 285 -34.03 -34.48 -25.69
CA LYS A 285 -33.46 -35.46 -24.76
C LYS A 285 -31.97 -35.68 -25.00
N ALA A 286 -31.53 -35.80 -26.26
CA ALA A 286 -30.13 -35.97 -26.63
C ALA A 286 -29.30 -34.72 -26.29
N ILE A 287 -29.80 -33.53 -26.64
CA ILE A 287 -29.16 -32.24 -26.31
C ILE A 287 -29.01 -32.11 -24.79
N LYS A 288 -30.08 -32.35 -24.02
CA LYS A 288 -30.04 -32.29 -22.56
C LYS A 288 -29.01 -33.26 -21.98
N LYS A 289 -28.95 -34.50 -22.47
CA LYS A 289 -27.97 -35.51 -22.02
C LYS A 289 -26.53 -35.07 -22.31
N LYS A 290 -26.26 -34.54 -23.51
CA LYS A 290 -24.93 -34.06 -23.90
C LYS A 290 -24.48 -32.88 -23.04
N ILE A 291 -25.30 -31.84 -22.90
CA ILE A 291 -24.96 -30.67 -22.07
C ILE A 291 -24.78 -31.06 -20.61
N THR A 292 -25.64 -31.95 -20.10
CA THR A 292 -25.47 -32.51 -18.75
C THR A 292 -24.09 -33.15 -18.59
N ASN A 293 -23.67 -34.00 -19.53
CA ASN A 293 -22.34 -34.62 -19.48
C ASN A 293 -21.20 -33.60 -19.54
N ILE A 294 -21.33 -32.56 -20.39
CA ILE A 294 -20.35 -31.47 -20.46
C ILE A 294 -20.23 -30.77 -19.10
N VAL A 295 -21.35 -30.33 -18.50
CA VAL A 295 -21.35 -29.67 -17.19
C VAL A 295 -20.74 -30.57 -16.10
N LYS A 296 -21.10 -31.86 -16.10
CA LYS A 296 -20.54 -32.85 -15.16
C LYS A 296 -19.02 -32.96 -15.30
N SER A 297 -18.51 -33.12 -16.52
CA SER A 297 -17.07 -33.22 -16.80
C SER A 297 -16.33 -31.93 -16.43
N GLU A 298 -16.94 -30.77 -16.67
CA GLU A 298 -16.35 -29.46 -16.36
C GLU A 298 -16.26 -29.22 -14.85
N ILE A 299 -17.27 -29.63 -14.07
CA ILE A 299 -17.19 -29.55 -12.61
C ILE A 299 -16.07 -30.46 -12.08
N GLN A 300 -16.01 -31.71 -12.54
CA GLN A 300 -14.97 -32.65 -12.11
C GLN A 300 -13.57 -32.15 -12.49
N ARG A 301 -13.42 -31.63 -13.71
CA ARG A 301 -12.20 -30.97 -14.18
C ARG A 301 -11.83 -29.78 -13.29
N ALA A 302 -12.80 -28.93 -12.95
CA ALA A 302 -12.56 -27.74 -12.12
C ALA A 302 -12.14 -28.09 -10.69
N ILE A 303 -12.76 -29.12 -10.09
CA ILE A 303 -12.40 -29.64 -8.77
C ILE A 303 -10.99 -30.23 -8.80
N THR A 304 -10.68 -31.11 -9.75
CA THR A 304 -9.36 -31.73 -9.90
C THR A 304 -8.28 -30.68 -10.13
N ASN A 305 -8.57 -29.64 -10.91
CA ASN A 305 -7.64 -28.55 -11.20
C ASN A 305 -7.53 -27.49 -10.10
N LEU A 306 -8.36 -27.57 -9.05
CA LEU A 306 -8.45 -26.58 -7.99
C LEU A 306 -8.78 -25.18 -8.53
N ASP A 307 -9.68 -25.08 -9.53
CA ASP A 307 -10.14 -23.81 -10.10
C ASP A 307 -10.84 -22.94 -9.05
N SER A 308 -11.09 -21.65 -9.32
CA SER A 308 -11.58 -20.70 -8.30
C SER A 308 -12.93 -21.10 -7.66
N LYS A 309 -13.12 -20.78 -6.37
CA LYS A 309 -14.40 -21.01 -5.65
C LYS A 309 -15.61 -20.36 -6.37
N PRO A 310 -15.53 -19.12 -6.89
CA PRO A 310 -16.58 -18.54 -7.72
C PRO A 310 -16.88 -19.36 -8.99
N TYR A 311 -15.85 -19.81 -9.70
CA TYR A 311 -16.01 -20.59 -10.93
C TYR A 311 -16.74 -21.90 -10.70
N VAL A 312 -16.31 -22.65 -9.68
CA VAL A 312 -16.96 -23.91 -9.28
C VAL A 312 -18.41 -23.65 -8.84
N GLN A 313 -18.67 -22.56 -8.11
CA GLN A 313 -20.04 -22.21 -7.71
C GLN A 313 -20.92 -21.89 -8.92
N ALA A 314 -20.39 -21.19 -9.93
CA ALA A 314 -21.13 -20.91 -11.15
C ALA A 314 -21.51 -22.22 -11.90
N LEU A 315 -20.58 -23.17 -12.03
CA LEU A 315 -20.89 -24.47 -12.62
C LEU A 315 -21.94 -25.25 -11.82
N MET A 316 -21.93 -25.13 -10.49
CA MET A 316 -22.97 -25.71 -9.63
C MET A 316 -24.33 -25.04 -9.83
N ASP A 317 -24.35 -23.71 -9.99
CA ASP A 317 -25.59 -22.97 -10.26
C ASP A 317 -26.18 -23.41 -11.61
N ILE A 318 -25.34 -23.70 -12.62
CA ILE A 318 -25.77 -24.31 -13.89
C ILE A 318 -26.38 -25.69 -13.63
N ALA A 319 -25.66 -26.59 -12.96
CA ALA A 319 -26.12 -27.96 -12.71
C ALA A 319 -27.47 -27.99 -11.96
N ASN A 320 -27.61 -27.13 -10.95
CA ASN A 320 -28.85 -26.94 -10.20
C ASN A 320 -29.98 -26.42 -11.10
N ASN A 321 -29.70 -25.39 -11.92
CA ASN A 321 -30.70 -24.83 -12.83
C ASN A 321 -31.20 -25.87 -13.84
N LEU A 322 -30.30 -26.69 -14.39
CA LEU A 322 -30.60 -27.75 -15.34
C LEU A 322 -31.30 -28.98 -14.74
N GLN A 323 -31.46 -29.02 -13.41
CA GLN A 323 -32.03 -30.16 -12.67
C GLN A 323 -31.35 -31.48 -13.04
N VAL A 324 -30.03 -31.47 -13.04
CA VAL A 324 -29.26 -32.69 -13.23
C VAL A 324 -29.49 -33.57 -12.00
N LYS A 325 -30.42 -34.55 -12.11
CA LYS A 325 -30.95 -35.37 -11.00
C LYS A 325 -29.87 -36.15 -10.23
N ASP A 326 -28.70 -36.35 -10.83
CA ASP A 326 -27.45 -36.67 -10.13
C ASP A 326 -26.52 -35.47 -10.30
N SER A 327 -26.54 -34.51 -9.37
CA SER A 327 -25.42 -33.58 -9.25
C SER A 327 -24.18 -34.45 -9.07
N VAL A 328 -23.41 -34.64 -10.14
CA VAL A 328 -22.38 -35.70 -10.22
C VAL A 328 -21.19 -35.47 -9.32
N VAL A 329 -21.20 -34.36 -8.61
CA VAL A 329 -20.36 -34.20 -7.44
C VAL A 329 -21.26 -34.41 -6.24
N SER A 330 -21.01 -35.51 -5.53
CA SER A 330 -21.64 -35.74 -4.24
C SER A 330 -21.46 -34.48 -3.38
N THR A 331 -22.47 -34.09 -2.61
CA THR A 331 -22.34 -32.94 -1.69
C THR A 331 -21.06 -33.06 -0.84
N SER A 332 -20.64 -34.30 -0.53
CA SER A 332 -19.34 -34.65 0.06
C SER A 332 -18.13 -34.19 -0.75
N GLU A 333 -17.99 -34.53 -2.04
CA GLU A 333 -16.83 -34.13 -2.85
C GLU A 333 -16.70 -32.59 -2.99
N LEU A 334 -17.81 -31.85 -3.02
CA LEU A 334 -17.78 -30.38 -2.99
C LEU A 334 -17.37 -29.84 -1.62
N ILE A 335 -17.85 -30.45 -0.54
CA ILE A 335 -17.46 -30.11 0.83
C ILE A 335 -15.96 -30.39 1.00
N ASP A 336 -15.47 -31.53 0.52
CA ASP A 336 -14.08 -31.93 0.55
C ASP A 336 -13.22 -30.99 -0.27
N TYR A 337 -13.66 -30.62 -1.47
CA TYR A 337 -13.00 -29.62 -2.31
C TYR A 337 -12.90 -28.26 -1.60
N LYS A 338 -14.01 -27.74 -1.08
CA LYS A 338 -14.03 -26.45 -0.35
C LYS A 338 -13.11 -26.50 0.88
N THR A 339 -13.16 -27.59 1.63
CA THR A 339 -12.31 -27.82 2.80
C THR A 339 -10.84 -27.90 2.42
N LYS A 340 -10.50 -28.61 1.33
CA LYS A 340 -9.13 -28.75 0.82
C LYS A 340 -8.56 -27.41 0.39
N ILE A 341 -9.32 -26.58 -0.35
CA ILE A 341 -8.89 -25.24 -0.76
C ILE A 341 -8.67 -24.33 0.45
N GLU A 342 -9.61 -24.31 1.40
CA GLU A 342 -9.50 -23.50 2.61
C GLU A 342 -8.29 -23.92 3.47
N ASN A 343 -8.01 -25.22 3.55
CA ASN A 343 -6.84 -25.74 4.24
C ASN A 343 -5.54 -25.37 3.51
N LEU A 344 -5.45 -25.56 2.19
CA LEU A 344 -4.29 -25.15 1.40
C LEU A 344 -3.99 -23.65 1.54
N TYR A 345 -5.03 -22.82 1.58
CA TYR A 345 -4.88 -21.39 1.81
C TYR A 345 -4.33 -21.08 3.20
N ARG A 346 -4.86 -21.73 4.25
CA ARG A 346 -4.36 -21.57 5.63
C ARG A 346 -2.92 -22.06 5.80
N GLU A 347 -2.54 -23.17 5.18
CA GLU A 347 -1.16 -23.67 5.22
C GLU A 347 -0.19 -22.69 4.53
N GLY A 348 -0.56 -22.14 3.38
CA GLY A 348 0.21 -21.08 2.74
C GLY A 348 0.36 -19.83 3.63
N LEU A 349 -0.68 -19.45 4.38
CA LEU A 349 -0.59 -18.34 5.35
C LEU A 349 0.36 -18.67 6.52
N LYS A 350 0.33 -19.89 7.05
CA LYS A 350 1.26 -20.30 8.12
C LYS A 350 2.72 -20.22 7.68
N GLN A 351 3.02 -20.74 6.48
CA GLN A 351 4.37 -20.67 5.89
C GLN A 351 4.80 -19.21 5.68
N LYS A 352 3.89 -18.38 5.13
CA LYS A 352 4.10 -16.93 5.00
C LYS A 352 4.44 -16.26 6.33
N HIS A 353 3.68 -16.54 7.39
CA HIS A 353 3.88 -15.94 8.71
C HIS A 353 5.19 -16.38 9.36
N ALA A 354 5.55 -17.65 9.24
CA ALA A 354 6.83 -18.17 9.70
C ALA A 354 8.02 -17.52 8.97
N ALA A 355 7.90 -17.31 7.66
CA ALA A 355 8.91 -16.61 6.86
C ALA A 355 9.06 -15.15 7.32
N LEU A 356 7.95 -14.42 7.52
CA LEU A 356 7.99 -13.04 8.03
C LEU A 356 8.66 -12.95 9.40
N ARG A 357 8.36 -13.87 10.32
CA ARG A 357 9.00 -13.90 11.64
C ARG A 357 10.50 -14.19 11.54
N SER A 358 10.90 -15.12 10.68
CA SER A 358 12.31 -15.43 10.42
C SER A 358 13.07 -14.22 9.86
N LEU A 359 12.43 -13.44 8.98
CA LEU A 359 12.99 -12.18 8.47
C LEU A 359 13.21 -11.15 9.58
N VAL A 360 12.29 -11.04 10.54
CA VAL A 360 12.46 -10.14 11.70
C VAL A 360 13.64 -10.59 12.55
N ILE A 361 13.67 -11.86 12.97
CA ILE A 361 14.74 -12.42 13.81
C ILE A 361 16.13 -12.20 13.18
N SER A 362 16.27 -12.52 11.89
CA SER A 362 17.56 -12.38 11.18
C SER A 362 18.04 -10.93 11.03
N ASN A 363 17.14 -9.94 11.04
CA ASN A 363 17.48 -8.54 10.81
C ASN A 363 17.53 -7.70 12.10
N THR A 364 16.80 -8.08 13.15
CA THR A 364 16.72 -7.31 14.40
C THR A 364 17.30 -8.04 15.62
N LYS A 365 17.64 -9.32 15.49
CA LYS A 365 18.02 -10.22 16.60
C LYS A 365 16.92 -10.37 17.67
N THR A 366 15.69 -9.96 17.35
CA THR A 366 14.49 -10.07 18.20
C THR A 366 13.37 -10.72 17.38
N ASP A 367 12.39 -11.35 18.03
CA ASP A 367 11.21 -11.88 17.36
C ASP A 367 10.07 -10.84 17.21
N LYS A 368 10.26 -9.68 17.84
CA LYS A 368 9.30 -8.59 17.90
C LYS A 368 9.84 -7.33 17.25
N LEU A 369 8.93 -6.64 16.56
CA LEU A 369 9.02 -5.25 16.19
C LEU A 369 8.24 -4.41 17.22
N GLU A 370 8.25 -3.10 17.02
CA GLU A 370 7.49 -2.19 17.89
C GLU A 370 5.98 -2.44 17.82
N GLU A 371 5.34 -2.16 18.96
CA GLU A 371 3.91 -2.37 19.15
C GLU A 371 3.06 -1.57 18.15
N ILE A 372 2.12 -2.25 17.47
CA ILE A 372 1.04 -1.60 16.71
C ILE A 372 -0.27 -1.75 17.46
N LYS A 373 -0.92 -0.62 17.76
CA LYS A 373 -2.27 -0.62 18.32
C LYS A 373 -3.29 -0.47 17.23
N PHE A 374 -4.13 -1.49 17.08
CA PHE A 374 -5.24 -1.49 16.15
C PHE A 374 -6.52 -1.04 16.84
N HIS A 375 -7.25 -0.18 16.15
CA HIS A 375 -8.54 0.28 16.59
C HIS A 375 -9.59 -0.11 15.56
N TYR A 376 -10.61 -0.82 16.03
CA TYR A 376 -11.78 -1.08 15.21
C TYR A 376 -12.47 0.25 14.90
N LYS A 377 -12.36 0.72 13.66
CA LYS A 377 -13.15 1.85 13.20
C LYS A 377 -14.43 1.30 12.62
N TYR A 378 -15.46 1.27 13.44
CA TYR A 378 -16.80 0.91 13.02
C TYR A 378 -17.17 1.62 11.68
N GLN A 379 -17.45 0.83 10.63
CA GLN A 379 -18.08 0.92 9.29
C GLN A 379 -17.21 1.15 8.07
N PHE A 380 -15.97 0.69 8.14
CA PHE A 380 -15.30 0.30 6.92
C PHE A 380 -14.95 -1.18 7.03
N PRO A 381 -14.85 -1.94 5.93
CA PRO A 381 -14.27 -3.27 5.95
C PRO A 381 -12.76 -3.18 6.22
N THR A 382 -12.32 -2.23 7.04
CA THR A 382 -10.92 -1.87 7.30
C THR A 382 -10.67 -1.52 8.76
N ILE A 383 -9.52 -1.92 9.28
CA ILE A 383 -9.01 -1.57 10.60
C ILE A 383 -8.05 -0.40 10.47
N LEU A 384 -8.16 0.58 11.38
CA LEU A 384 -7.25 1.71 11.44
C LEU A 384 -6.18 1.47 12.49
N TRP A 385 -5.00 1.98 12.20
CA TRP A 385 -3.98 2.25 13.20
C TRP A 385 -3.38 3.62 12.90
N SER A 386 -2.97 4.33 13.94
CA SER A 386 -2.33 5.63 13.83
C SER A 386 -0.95 5.53 14.42
N ASN A 387 0.09 5.48 13.57
CA ASN A 387 1.46 5.56 14.04
C ASN A 387 2.01 6.97 13.84
N VAL A 388 2.58 7.51 14.92
CA VAL A 388 3.29 8.80 14.98
C VAL A 388 4.62 8.75 14.19
N LYS A 389 5.09 7.54 13.82
CA LYS A 389 6.41 7.33 13.21
C LYS A 389 6.31 6.59 11.89
N LYS A 390 5.59 7.16 10.93
CA LYS A 390 5.71 6.81 9.50
C LYS A 390 7.18 6.99 9.10
N ASN A 391 7.78 6.01 8.42
CA ASN A 391 9.13 6.00 7.82
C ASN A 391 10.29 5.46 8.68
N LYS A 392 10.10 4.41 9.51
CA LYS A 392 11.19 3.88 10.36
C LYS A 392 12.20 2.94 9.69
N SER A 393 11.76 1.96 8.91
CA SER A 393 12.65 0.94 8.32
C SER A 393 12.02 0.24 7.11
N PRO A 394 12.74 0.04 5.99
CA PRO A 394 12.25 -0.70 4.82
C PRO A 394 11.68 -2.09 5.15
N LEU A 395 12.23 -2.80 6.15
CA LEU A 395 11.72 -4.11 6.60
C LEU A 395 10.30 -4.00 7.15
N TYR A 396 10.03 -2.95 7.95
CA TYR A 396 8.72 -2.70 8.53
C TYR A 396 7.67 -2.46 7.45
N TYR A 397 8.02 -1.64 6.43
CA TYR A 397 7.18 -1.39 5.26
C TYR A 397 6.89 -2.67 4.49
N TYR A 398 7.93 -3.48 4.26
CA TYR A 398 7.79 -4.76 3.56
C TYR A 398 6.78 -5.66 4.27
N ILE A 399 6.91 -5.87 5.59
CA ILE A 399 6.00 -6.74 6.34
C ILE A 399 4.56 -6.24 6.26
N LEU A 400 4.32 -4.94 6.46
CA LEU A 400 2.97 -4.36 6.35
C LEU A 400 2.40 -4.52 4.94
N GLN A 401 3.19 -4.24 3.90
CA GLN A 401 2.75 -4.43 2.52
C GLN A 401 2.34 -5.89 2.26
N LYS A 402 3.10 -6.86 2.79
CA LYS A 402 2.77 -8.28 2.67
C LYS A 402 1.54 -8.67 3.48
N CYS A 403 1.21 -7.95 4.54
CA CYS A 403 -0.03 -8.14 5.29
C CYS A 403 -1.25 -7.40 4.72
N GLY A 404 -1.14 -6.78 3.54
CA GLY A 404 -2.30 -6.17 2.84
C GLY A 404 -2.48 -4.67 3.07
N PHE A 405 -1.46 -3.98 3.57
CA PHE A 405 -1.42 -2.52 3.55
C PHE A 405 -0.99 -2.00 2.18
N GLU A 406 -1.62 -0.93 1.72
CA GLU A 406 -1.25 -0.26 0.48
C GLU A 406 -0.03 0.64 0.69
N LYS A 407 0.93 0.62 -0.24
CA LYS A 407 2.21 1.35 -0.13
C LYS A 407 2.02 2.86 0.08
N HIS A 408 0.97 3.44 -0.50
CA HIS A 408 0.64 4.87 -0.39
C HIS A 408 -0.29 5.20 0.79
N HIS A 409 -0.88 4.19 1.42
CA HIS A 409 -1.85 4.32 2.51
C HIS A 409 -1.63 3.24 3.57
N LEU A 410 -0.57 3.40 4.36
CA LEU A 410 -0.32 2.50 5.49
C LEU A 410 -1.29 2.70 6.66
N ASP A 411 -2.27 3.60 6.61
CA ASP A 411 -3.10 3.93 7.79
C ASP A 411 -4.27 2.95 8.02
N TYR A 412 -4.55 2.08 7.04
CA TYR A 412 -5.66 1.12 7.11
C TYR A 412 -5.32 -0.22 6.44
N ILE A 413 -5.99 -1.27 6.88
CA ILE A 413 -5.92 -2.63 6.34
C ILE A 413 -7.33 -3.21 6.26
N SER A 414 -7.68 -4.01 5.25
CA SER A 414 -9.01 -4.64 5.23
C SER A 414 -9.20 -5.63 6.38
N ILE A 415 -10.44 -5.81 6.85
CA ILE A 415 -10.77 -6.78 7.90
C ILE A 415 -10.29 -8.18 7.52
N ASN A 416 -10.51 -8.59 6.27
CA ASN A 416 -10.08 -9.90 5.79
C ASN A 416 -8.56 -10.04 5.89
N TYR A 417 -7.80 -9.04 5.44
CA TYR A 417 -6.34 -9.06 5.55
C TYR A 417 -5.86 -9.03 7.01
N PHE A 418 -6.55 -8.29 7.89
CA PHE A 418 -6.24 -8.28 9.31
C PHE A 418 -6.43 -9.67 9.93
N VAL A 419 -7.60 -10.28 9.72
CA VAL A 419 -7.94 -11.61 10.25
C VAL A 419 -6.96 -12.67 9.73
N GLU A 420 -6.67 -12.65 8.44
CA GLU A 420 -5.71 -13.56 7.78
C GLU A 420 -4.27 -13.37 8.26
N ASN A 421 -3.89 -12.21 8.78
CA ASN A 421 -2.52 -11.92 9.23
C ASN A 421 -2.45 -11.58 10.73
N TYR A 422 -3.50 -11.89 11.49
CA TYR A 422 -3.54 -11.63 12.93
C TYR A 422 -2.38 -12.30 13.70
N PRO A 423 -1.93 -13.53 13.39
CA PRO A 423 -0.73 -14.09 14.02
C PRO A 423 0.50 -13.20 13.89
N VAL A 424 0.71 -12.57 12.72
CA VAL A 424 1.79 -11.59 12.50
C VAL A 424 1.61 -10.37 13.39
N PHE A 425 0.42 -9.78 13.42
CA PHE A 425 0.16 -8.61 14.25
C PHE A 425 0.34 -8.90 15.73
N LYS A 426 -0.15 -10.04 16.21
CA LYS A 426 0.01 -10.45 17.60
C LYS A 426 1.45 -10.72 17.97
N HIS A 427 2.15 -11.58 17.21
CA HIS A 427 3.46 -12.09 17.64
C HIS A 427 4.63 -11.20 17.22
N ILE A 428 4.57 -10.58 16.04
CA ILE A 428 5.62 -9.67 15.56
C ILE A 428 5.38 -8.24 16.05
N PHE A 429 4.14 -7.74 16.03
CA PHE A 429 3.83 -6.35 16.39
C PHE A 429 3.17 -6.19 17.76
N ASN A 430 3.12 -7.24 18.58
CA ASN A 430 2.50 -7.22 19.91
C ASN A 430 1.10 -6.56 19.95
N SER A 431 0.33 -6.71 18.88
CA SER A 431 -0.93 -6.00 18.69
C SER A 431 -2.09 -6.62 19.46
N ASN A 432 -3.06 -5.78 19.82
CA ASN A 432 -4.35 -6.21 20.33
C ASN A 432 -5.23 -6.85 19.25
N ASN A 433 -6.21 -7.67 19.65
CA ASN A 433 -7.24 -8.23 18.77
C ASN A 433 -8.55 -7.41 18.82
N PRO A 434 -8.80 -6.48 17.88
CA PRO A 434 -10.10 -5.85 17.78
C PRO A 434 -11.21 -6.75 17.23
N LEU A 435 -10.91 -7.96 16.75
CA LEU A 435 -11.80 -8.85 15.98
C LEU A 435 -11.71 -10.32 16.43
N GLU A 436 -11.84 -10.58 17.73
CA GLU A 436 -11.67 -11.92 18.30
C GLU A 436 -12.56 -12.99 17.65
N ARG A 437 -13.82 -12.66 17.38
CA ARG A 437 -14.78 -13.60 16.79
C ARG A 437 -14.40 -13.99 15.36
N GLU A 438 -14.06 -13.03 14.52
CA GLU A 438 -13.69 -13.25 13.12
C GLU A 438 -12.35 -14.00 13.02
N VAL A 439 -11.39 -13.68 13.89
CA VAL A 439 -10.13 -14.43 14.04
C VAL A 439 -10.41 -15.88 14.42
N LYS A 440 -11.24 -16.12 15.44
CA LYS A 440 -11.64 -17.47 15.86
C LYS A 440 -12.33 -18.24 14.74
N GLN A 441 -13.23 -17.61 13.99
CA GLN A 441 -13.94 -18.26 12.87
C GLN A 441 -12.99 -18.68 11.73
N PHE A 442 -12.03 -17.83 11.38
CA PHE A 442 -11.10 -18.12 10.28
C PHE A 442 -10.04 -19.16 10.67
N TRP A 443 -9.38 -18.96 11.82
CA TRP A 443 -8.29 -19.81 12.29
C TRP A 443 -8.75 -21.06 13.03
N LYS A 444 -10.04 -21.13 13.42
CA LYS A 444 -10.58 -22.12 14.36
C LYS A 444 -9.89 -22.09 15.74
N ASP A 445 -9.23 -20.99 16.05
CA ASP A 445 -8.44 -20.74 17.26
C ASP A 445 -8.56 -19.26 17.63
N GLU A 446 -8.80 -18.95 18.90
CA GLU A 446 -8.87 -17.58 19.43
C GLU A 446 -7.50 -16.90 19.43
N ASN A 447 -6.44 -17.70 19.54
CA ASN A 447 -5.08 -17.22 19.67
C ASN A 447 -4.10 -17.97 18.76
N PRO A 448 -4.26 -17.83 17.43
CA PRO A 448 -3.40 -18.53 16.48
C PRO A 448 -1.93 -18.09 16.64
N SER A 449 -1.04 -19.08 16.69
CA SER A 449 0.41 -18.88 16.86
C SER A 449 1.15 -18.93 15.53
N ILE A 450 2.29 -18.23 15.45
CA ILE A 450 3.24 -18.41 14.35
C ILE A 450 4.13 -19.61 14.69
N GLN A 451 4.05 -20.67 13.87
CA GLN A 451 4.90 -21.84 14.05
C GLN A 451 6.39 -21.46 13.97
N ASN A 452 7.19 -22.05 14.86
CA ASN A 452 8.65 -21.98 14.84
C ASN A 452 9.19 -22.91 13.74
N THR A 453 8.94 -22.60 12.48
CA THR A 453 9.82 -23.11 11.42
C THR A 453 10.90 -22.07 11.23
N ALA A 454 11.91 -22.13 12.09
CA ALA A 454 13.16 -21.48 11.75
C ALA A 454 13.59 -22.12 10.42
N TYR A 455 13.60 -21.33 9.35
CA TYR A 455 14.08 -21.79 8.04
C TYR A 455 15.61 -21.95 8.13
N THR A 456 16.07 -22.96 8.86
CA THR A 456 17.47 -23.20 9.29
C THR A 456 18.35 -23.77 8.20
N HIS A 457 17.79 -24.16 7.05
CA HIS A 457 18.59 -24.68 5.96
C HIS A 457 18.86 -23.58 4.94
N ASP A 458 20.04 -22.96 5.02
CA ASP A 458 20.64 -22.31 3.87
C ASP A 458 20.89 -23.40 2.82
N THR A 459 19.92 -23.60 1.93
CA THR A 459 20.16 -24.37 0.71
C THR A 459 21.25 -23.65 -0.05
N GLY A 460 22.38 -24.33 -0.26
CA GLY A 460 23.61 -23.72 -0.75
C GLY A 460 23.38 -22.94 -2.04
N GLU A 461 23.64 -21.63 -2.00
CA GLU A 461 23.69 -20.81 -3.21
C GLU A 461 24.94 -21.23 -4.00
N LEU A 462 24.75 -21.80 -5.19
CA LEU A 462 25.86 -22.20 -6.05
C LEU A 462 26.19 -21.10 -7.04
N ASN A 463 27.48 -20.79 -7.16
CA ASN A 463 28.00 -20.01 -8.27
C ASN A 463 28.63 -20.97 -9.30
N PHE A 464 28.24 -20.84 -10.57
CA PHE A 464 28.78 -21.67 -11.63
C PHE A 464 28.81 -20.93 -12.96
N HIS A 465 29.73 -21.33 -13.85
CA HIS A 465 29.80 -20.81 -15.20
C HIS A 465 28.86 -21.59 -16.11
N LEU A 466 27.84 -20.92 -16.64
CA LEU A 466 26.96 -21.48 -17.68
C LEU A 466 27.59 -21.31 -19.06
N ARG A 467 27.55 -22.37 -19.88
CA ARG A 467 27.88 -22.26 -21.31
C ARG A 467 26.74 -21.54 -22.04
N LEU A 468 27.07 -20.48 -22.77
CA LEU A 468 26.15 -19.48 -23.33
C LEU A 468 25.07 -20.00 -24.32
N LYS A 469 25.16 -21.25 -24.79
CA LYS A 469 24.22 -21.78 -25.81
C LYS A 469 22.80 -22.04 -25.28
N ASP A 470 22.59 -22.18 -23.98
CA ASP A 470 21.28 -22.55 -23.41
C ASP A 470 20.50 -21.42 -22.72
N VAL A 471 21.05 -20.19 -22.65
CA VAL A 471 20.42 -19.06 -21.92
C VAL A 471 19.01 -18.73 -22.44
N LYS A 472 18.75 -18.93 -23.74
CA LYS A 472 17.44 -18.62 -24.38
C LYS A 472 16.28 -19.49 -23.88
N LYS A 473 16.57 -20.68 -23.34
CA LYS A 473 15.55 -21.64 -22.86
C LYS A 473 15.10 -21.37 -21.43
N TYR A 474 15.78 -20.45 -20.74
CA TYR A 474 15.58 -20.21 -19.32
C TYR A 474 15.10 -18.80 -19.03
N ILE A 475 14.53 -18.64 -17.84
CA ILE A 475 14.16 -17.37 -17.25
C ILE A 475 14.67 -17.33 -15.81
N LEU A 476 15.22 -16.20 -15.40
CA LEU A 476 15.60 -15.95 -14.02
C LEU A 476 14.42 -15.33 -13.27
N ILE A 477 13.99 -15.94 -12.16
CA ILE A 477 12.89 -15.40 -11.36
C ILE A 477 13.41 -15.12 -9.95
N GLU A 478 13.27 -13.86 -9.51
CA GLU A 478 13.35 -13.50 -8.10
C GLU A 478 11.98 -13.77 -7.48
N TRP A 479 11.88 -14.73 -6.57
CA TRP A 479 10.63 -15.03 -5.89
C TRP A 479 10.36 -14.04 -4.78
N ASP A 480 9.10 -13.65 -4.63
CA ASP A 480 8.65 -12.73 -3.60
C ASP A 480 7.61 -13.42 -2.71
N LEU A 481 7.38 -12.86 -1.53
CA LEU A 481 6.32 -13.29 -0.65
C LEU A 481 4.97 -12.81 -1.17
N ALA A 482 4.02 -13.73 -1.31
CA ALA A 482 2.68 -13.40 -1.75
C ALA A 482 1.91 -12.60 -0.67
N GLN A 483 1.16 -11.57 -1.08
CA GLN A 483 0.22 -10.89 -0.17
C GLN A 483 -0.87 -11.86 0.31
N LYS A 484 -1.38 -12.69 -0.61
CA LYS A 484 -2.25 -13.82 -0.33
C LYS A 484 -1.70 -15.06 -1.02
N PRO A 485 -1.75 -16.24 -0.38
CA PRO A 485 -1.35 -17.48 -1.04
C PRO A 485 -2.14 -17.70 -2.33
N VAL A 486 -1.43 -18.03 -3.42
CA VAL A 486 -2.03 -18.33 -4.72
C VAL A 486 -1.95 -19.83 -4.94
N LEU A 487 -3.10 -20.49 -5.01
CA LEU A 487 -3.19 -21.97 -5.01
C LEU A 487 -2.42 -22.59 -3.83
N GLY A 488 -2.37 -21.95 -2.67
CA GLY A 488 -1.60 -22.42 -1.50
C GLY A 488 -0.10 -22.14 -1.55
N SER A 489 0.43 -21.62 -2.67
CA SER A 489 1.81 -21.12 -2.71
C SER A 489 1.91 -19.78 -1.97
N TYR A 490 2.79 -19.70 -0.99
CA TYR A 490 3.09 -18.46 -0.26
C TYR A 490 4.16 -17.59 -0.95
N ILE A 491 4.79 -18.13 -1.98
CA ILE A 491 5.75 -17.47 -2.85
C ILE A 491 5.11 -17.22 -4.22
N CYS A 492 5.26 -16.01 -4.74
CA CYS A 492 4.82 -15.66 -6.07
C CYS A 492 5.66 -14.52 -6.64
N GLN A 493 5.50 -14.27 -7.93
CA GLN A 493 6.01 -13.07 -8.56
C GLN A 493 4.93 -12.46 -9.46
N PHE A 494 4.93 -11.15 -9.64
CA PHE A 494 3.95 -10.46 -10.50
C PHE A 494 4.64 -9.90 -11.74
N ASN A 495 4.06 -10.20 -12.91
CA ASN A 495 4.41 -9.59 -14.19
C ASN A 495 3.10 -9.37 -14.97
N ASP A 496 2.95 -9.95 -16.18
CA ASP A 496 1.66 -10.09 -16.86
C ASP A 496 0.82 -11.20 -16.20
N GLY A 497 0.44 -11.03 -14.93
CA GLY A 497 -0.24 -12.04 -14.12
C GLY A 497 0.62 -12.60 -12.97
N PHE A 498 0.10 -13.63 -12.29
CA PHE A 498 0.78 -14.26 -11.15
C PHE A 498 1.67 -15.41 -11.61
N ILE A 499 2.93 -15.41 -11.19
CA ILE A 499 3.87 -16.50 -11.43
C ILE A 499 4.01 -17.28 -10.12
N ILE A 500 3.87 -18.61 -10.18
CA ILE A 500 4.09 -19.52 -9.05
C ILE A 500 4.96 -20.71 -9.48
N PRO A 501 5.71 -21.34 -8.56
CA PRO A 501 6.47 -22.54 -8.87
C PRO A 501 5.58 -23.79 -8.97
N GLU A 502 6.00 -24.75 -9.79
CA GLU A 502 5.37 -26.07 -9.93
C GLU A 502 5.39 -26.84 -8.61
N LYS A 503 4.24 -27.14 -8.02
CA LYS A 503 4.15 -27.78 -6.70
C LYS A 503 4.83 -29.14 -6.60
N ASP A 504 4.75 -29.94 -7.67
CA ASP A 504 5.27 -31.31 -7.67
C ASP A 504 6.81 -31.35 -7.82
N ASN A 505 7.43 -30.19 -8.06
CA ASN A 505 8.87 -30.08 -8.14
C ASN A 505 9.48 -30.04 -6.72
N PRO A 506 10.45 -30.91 -6.38
CA PRO A 506 11.07 -30.94 -5.06
C PRO A 506 11.66 -29.59 -4.62
N LEU A 507 12.24 -28.83 -5.55
CA LEU A 507 12.82 -27.52 -5.24
C LEU A 507 11.78 -26.51 -4.78
N THR A 508 10.51 -26.67 -5.15
CA THR A 508 9.44 -25.73 -4.81
C THR A 508 9.28 -25.54 -3.30
N TYR A 509 9.46 -26.62 -2.54
CA TYR A 509 9.35 -26.58 -1.07
C TYR A 509 10.57 -25.91 -0.40
N GLU A 510 11.66 -25.73 -1.14
CA GLU A 510 12.88 -25.06 -0.67
C GLU A 510 12.95 -23.58 -1.06
N ILE A 511 12.11 -23.13 -2.01
CA ILE A 511 12.12 -21.73 -2.47
C ILE A 511 11.68 -20.82 -1.34
N LYS A 512 12.50 -19.81 -1.06
CA LYS A 512 12.20 -18.74 -0.09
C LYS A 512 11.97 -17.40 -0.80
N PRO A 513 11.30 -16.44 -0.16
CA PRO A 513 11.30 -15.06 -0.64
C PRO A 513 12.74 -14.54 -0.84
N PHE A 514 12.94 -13.73 -1.88
CA PHE A 514 14.22 -13.21 -2.36
C PHE A 514 15.18 -14.25 -2.98
N ASP A 515 14.76 -15.51 -3.12
CA ASP A 515 15.56 -16.49 -3.86
C ASP A 515 15.53 -16.23 -5.36
N LEU A 516 16.71 -16.37 -5.96
CA LEU A 516 16.93 -16.25 -7.39
C LEU A 516 16.95 -17.67 -7.95
N ILE A 517 15.94 -18.03 -8.72
CA ILE A 517 15.77 -19.38 -9.26
C ILE A 517 15.80 -19.31 -10.79
N LEU A 518 16.57 -20.19 -11.39
CA LEU A 518 16.51 -20.46 -12.81
C LEU A 518 15.31 -21.38 -13.09
N CYS A 519 14.44 -20.97 -14.00
CA CYS A 519 13.27 -21.73 -14.44
C CYS A 519 13.30 -21.97 -15.95
N LEU A 520 12.51 -22.93 -16.44
CA LEU A 520 12.22 -23.03 -17.88
C LEU A 520 11.47 -21.77 -18.33
N LYS A 521 11.82 -21.21 -19.50
CA LYS A 521 11.25 -19.95 -19.97
C LYS A 521 9.76 -20.04 -20.28
N GLU A 522 9.30 -21.20 -20.76
CA GLU A 522 7.88 -21.43 -21.02
C GLU A 522 7.18 -21.97 -19.77
N PRO A 523 6.01 -21.42 -19.39
CA PRO A 523 5.24 -21.95 -18.28
C PRO A 523 4.70 -23.34 -18.63
N ILE A 524 4.69 -24.25 -17.67
CA ILE A 524 4.12 -25.61 -17.81
C ILE A 524 2.62 -25.53 -18.06
N THR A 525 1.95 -24.59 -17.40
CA THR A 525 0.50 -24.40 -17.51
C THR A 525 0.14 -22.95 -17.22
N ILE A 526 -0.87 -22.44 -17.92
CA ILE A 526 -1.53 -21.17 -17.64
C ILE A 526 -2.93 -21.49 -17.12
N LYS A 527 -3.22 -21.12 -15.87
CA LYS A 527 -4.51 -21.31 -15.20
C LYS A 527 -5.39 -20.04 -15.35
N PRO A 528 -6.71 -20.13 -15.10
CA PRO A 528 -7.60 -18.96 -15.11
C PRO A 528 -7.07 -17.82 -14.22
N SER A 529 -7.43 -16.57 -14.54
CA SER A 529 -6.85 -15.35 -13.93
C SER A 529 -5.37 -15.12 -14.26
N ASN A 530 -4.88 -15.69 -15.37
CA ASN A 530 -3.52 -15.48 -15.88
C ASN A 530 -2.43 -15.88 -14.86
N ILE A 531 -2.65 -17.01 -14.17
CA ILE A 531 -1.66 -17.60 -13.26
C ILE A 531 -0.76 -18.54 -14.06
N LYS A 532 0.53 -18.26 -14.13
CA LYS A 532 1.54 -19.01 -14.88
C LYS A 532 2.37 -19.88 -13.93
N ILE A 533 2.41 -21.17 -14.19
CA ILE A 533 3.17 -22.13 -13.38
C ILE A 533 4.51 -22.41 -14.06
N PHE A 534 5.61 -22.10 -13.38
CA PHE A 534 6.97 -22.27 -13.90
C PHE A 534 7.67 -23.44 -13.21
N ARG A 535 8.46 -24.20 -13.97
CA ARG A 535 9.28 -25.30 -13.44
C ARG A 535 10.58 -24.75 -12.85
N PRO A 536 10.81 -24.84 -11.54
CA PRO A 536 12.12 -24.54 -10.95
C PRO A 536 13.17 -25.55 -11.43
N ILE A 537 14.36 -25.05 -11.75
CA ILE A 537 15.50 -25.88 -12.15
C ILE A 537 16.59 -25.84 -11.09
N ARG A 538 16.95 -24.63 -10.62
CA ARG A 538 18.06 -24.47 -9.69
C ARG A 538 18.07 -23.09 -9.02
N LYS A 539 18.51 -23.04 -7.76
CA LYS A 539 18.81 -21.80 -7.03
C LYS A 539 20.18 -21.24 -7.39
N LEU A 540 20.25 -19.92 -7.60
CA LEU A 540 21.46 -19.23 -8.04
C LEU A 540 21.99 -18.28 -6.96
N GLY A 541 23.32 -18.18 -6.87
CA GLY A 541 23.97 -17.06 -6.20
C GLY A 541 23.85 -15.75 -6.99
N ILE A 542 23.93 -14.63 -6.27
CA ILE A 542 23.75 -13.28 -6.85
C ILE A 542 24.78 -12.99 -7.96
N LYS A 543 26.03 -13.44 -7.80
CA LYS A 543 27.07 -13.31 -8.83
C LYS A 543 26.61 -13.90 -10.15
N THR A 544 26.23 -15.19 -10.13
CA THR A 544 25.76 -15.90 -11.32
C THR A 544 24.52 -15.26 -11.94
N ALA A 545 23.60 -14.79 -11.11
CA ALA A 545 22.42 -14.08 -11.60
C ALA A 545 22.77 -12.77 -12.32
N ILE A 546 23.72 -11.98 -11.77
CA ILE A 546 24.22 -10.76 -12.42
C ILE A 546 24.88 -11.11 -13.75
N ASP A 547 25.74 -12.13 -13.78
CA ASP A 547 26.42 -12.59 -14.99
C ASP A 547 25.38 -12.98 -16.07
N LEU A 548 24.37 -13.79 -15.72
CA LEU A 548 23.33 -14.21 -16.67
C LEU A 548 22.48 -13.05 -17.21
N VAL A 549 22.15 -12.06 -16.37
CA VAL A 549 21.43 -10.86 -16.82
C VAL A 549 22.29 -10.02 -17.75
N TYR A 550 23.58 -9.88 -17.44
CA TYR A 550 24.53 -9.22 -18.33
C TYR A 550 24.66 -9.97 -19.67
N GLU A 551 24.61 -11.30 -19.67
CA GLU A 551 24.59 -12.10 -20.90
C GLU A 551 23.25 -12.03 -21.66
N GLY A 552 22.18 -11.52 -21.03
CA GLY A 552 20.87 -11.30 -21.65
C GLY A 552 19.82 -12.37 -21.41
N ILE A 553 19.89 -13.08 -20.28
CA ILE A 553 18.77 -13.91 -19.84
C ILE A 553 17.51 -13.05 -19.64
N VAL A 554 16.34 -13.60 -19.96
CA VAL A 554 15.08 -13.00 -19.55
C VAL A 554 14.94 -13.15 -18.05
N TYR A 555 14.47 -12.11 -17.36
CA TYR A 555 14.31 -12.16 -15.90
C TYR A 555 13.02 -11.48 -15.44
N VAL A 556 12.53 -11.89 -14.27
CA VAL A 556 11.43 -11.26 -13.53
C VAL A 556 11.91 -10.99 -12.10
N CYS A 557 12.17 -9.71 -11.79
CA CYS A 557 12.68 -9.30 -10.49
C CYS A 557 11.97 -8.04 -9.99
N SER A 558 11.78 -7.95 -8.67
CA SER A 558 10.99 -6.90 -8.01
C SER A 558 11.82 -6.02 -7.08
N TYR A 559 12.90 -6.58 -6.49
CA TYR A 559 13.67 -5.90 -5.45
C TYR A 559 15.12 -5.66 -5.87
N LEU A 560 15.77 -6.67 -6.45
CA LEU A 560 17.14 -6.54 -6.92
C LEU A 560 17.19 -5.80 -8.27
N PRO A 561 18.07 -4.78 -8.44
CA PRO A 561 18.06 -3.87 -9.58
C PRO A 561 18.73 -4.46 -10.83
N PHE A 562 18.30 -5.64 -11.27
CA PHE A 562 18.81 -6.31 -12.47
C PHE A 562 18.54 -5.52 -13.75
N ASN A 563 17.54 -4.63 -13.76
CA ASN A 563 17.33 -3.67 -14.84
C ASN A 563 18.54 -2.78 -15.09
N ILE A 564 19.30 -2.41 -14.06
CA ILE A 564 20.51 -1.61 -14.22
C ILE A 564 21.61 -2.43 -14.91
N VAL A 565 21.73 -3.72 -14.60
CA VAL A 565 22.66 -4.64 -15.28
C VAL A 565 22.29 -4.79 -16.76
N ALA A 566 21.00 -4.96 -17.06
CA ALA A 566 20.51 -5.08 -18.41
C ALA A 566 20.66 -3.78 -19.23
N ASP A 567 20.40 -2.62 -18.62
CA ASP A 567 20.58 -1.31 -19.25
C ASP A 567 22.05 -1.03 -19.54
N LEU A 568 22.94 -1.42 -18.62
CA LEU A 568 24.40 -1.31 -18.81
C LEU A 568 24.87 -2.18 -19.98
N LYS A 569 24.44 -3.44 -20.05
CA LYS A 569 24.74 -4.34 -21.17
C LYS A 569 24.31 -3.74 -22.52
N ASN A 570 23.08 -3.23 -22.57
CA ASN A 570 22.51 -2.68 -23.80
C ASN A 570 23.01 -1.25 -24.10
N HIS A 571 24.02 -0.75 -23.38
CA HIS A 571 24.59 0.59 -23.52
C HIS A 571 23.57 1.73 -23.40
N LYS A 572 22.47 1.52 -22.67
CA LYS A 572 21.45 2.55 -22.41
C LYS A 572 21.87 3.54 -21.32
N ILE A 573 22.76 3.09 -20.43
CA ILE A 573 23.37 3.89 -19.36
C ILE A 573 24.86 3.62 -19.34
N ASP A 574 25.62 4.62 -18.90
CA ASP A 574 27.04 4.44 -18.58
C ASP A 574 27.23 3.93 -17.15
N GLU A 575 28.49 3.69 -16.82
CA GLU A 575 28.90 2.99 -15.62
C GLU A 575 28.79 3.83 -14.35
N ILE A 576 29.00 5.14 -14.48
CA ILE A 576 28.78 6.09 -13.40
C ILE A 576 27.29 6.22 -13.11
N ASP A 577 26.49 6.30 -14.17
CA ASP A 577 25.04 6.38 -14.06
C ASP A 577 24.47 5.08 -13.46
N ALA A 578 25.00 3.91 -13.84
CA ALA A 578 24.64 2.62 -13.26
C ALA A 578 24.98 2.55 -11.76
N TYR A 579 26.18 2.98 -11.37
CA TYR A 579 26.61 3.01 -9.97
C TYR A 579 25.73 3.94 -9.11
N ASN A 580 25.40 5.13 -9.64
CA ASN A 580 24.54 6.09 -8.95
C ASN A 580 23.11 5.56 -8.80
N ARG A 581 22.53 4.99 -9.87
CA ARG A 581 21.18 4.44 -9.87
C ARG A 581 21.02 3.28 -8.89
N ILE A 582 22.01 2.40 -8.77
CA ILE A 582 21.96 1.28 -7.81
C ILE A 582 21.86 1.75 -6.38
N ASN A 583 22.62 2.78 -6.00
CA ASN A 583 22.57 3.29 -4.65
C ASN A 583 21.21 3.90 -4.33
N GLN A 584 20.65 4.70 -5.24
CA GLN A 584 19.33 5.32 -5.11
C GLN A 584 18.19 4.28 -5.01
N GLN A 585 18.20 3.26 -5.86
CA GLN A 585 17.14 2.25 -5.88
C GLN A 585 17.09 1.44 -4.58
N PHE A 586 18.24 1.20 -3.96
CA PHE A 586 18.34 0.47 -2.70
C PHE A 586 18.04 1.29 -1.44
N GLU A 587 17.90 2.62 -1.50
CA GLU A 587 17.54 3.44 -0.33
C GLU A 587 16.10 3.19 0.13
N ASN A 588 15.21 2.87 -0.81
CA ASN A 588 13.77 2.81 -0.57
C ASN A 588 13.19 1.39 -0.54
N ILE A 589 14.03 0.35 -0.65
CA ILE A 589 13.60 -1.03 -0.84
C ILE A 589 14.32 -1.96 0.15
N PHE A 590 13.57 -2.87 0.77
CA PHE A 590 14.12 -3.94 1.62
C PHE A 590 14.52 -5.13 0.74
N SER A 591 15.78 -5.56 0.84
CA SER A 591 16.24 -6.85 0.29
C SER A 591 17.38 -7.39 1.18
N PRO A 592 17.30 -8.65 1.65
CA PRO A 592 18.38 -9.26 2.43
C PRO A 592 19.65 -9.50 1.60
N LYS A 593 19.52 -9.47 0.26
CA LYS A 593 20.60 -9.72 -0.69
C LYS A 593 21.27 -8.43 -1.19
N LYS A 594 20.88 -7.26 -0.67
CA LYS A 594 21.34 -5.92 -1.09
C LYS A 594 22.86 -5.78 -1.07
N ASP A 595 23.52 -6.07 0.05
CA ASP A 595 24.96 -5.82 0.18
C ASP A 595 25.79 -6.77 -0.68
N ARG A 596 25.40 -8.04 -0.75
CA ARG A 596 26.00 -9.03 -1.66
C ARG A 596 25.81 -8.62 -3.12
N PHE A 597 24.63 -8.11 -3.50
CA PHE A 597 24.38 -7.58 -4.84
C PHE A 597 25.27 -6.38 -5.13
N LYS A 598 25.34 -5.39 -4.24
CA LYS A 598 26.23 -4.23 -4.41
C LYS A 598 27.68 -4.66 -4.58
N TYR A 599 28.14 -5.61 -3.77
CA TYR A 599 29.50 -6.15 -3.87
C TYR A 599 29.77 -6.77 -5.24
N HIS A 600 28.92 -7.70 -5.70
CA HIS A 600 29.13 -8.37 -6.98
C HIS A 600 28.90 -7.46 -8.18
N PHE A 601 27.93 -6.55 -8.09
CA PHE A 601 27.75 -5.52 -9.11
C PHE A 601 29.01 -4.64 -9.21
N ASN A 602 29.55 -4.15 -8.09
CA ASN A 602 30.78 -3.36 -8.11
C ASN A 602 31.97 -4.17 -8.66
N LYS A 603 32.03 -5.48 -8.41
CA LYS A 603 33.04 -6.35 -9.00
C LYS A 603 32.86 -6.48 -10.52
N LEU A 604 31.63 -6.65 -11.01
CA LEU A 604 31.32 -6.61 -12.44
C LEU A 604 31.74 -5.26 -13.04
N MET A 605 31.40 -4.15 -12.38
CA MET A 605 31.83 -2.82 -12.81
C MET A 605 33.35 -2.72 -12.81
N GLN A 606 34.06 -3.22 -11.81
CA GLN A 606 35.52 -3.24 -11.84
C GLN A 606 36.04 -4.10 -13.00
N GLU A 607 35.57 -5.32 -13.18
CA GLU A 607 36.02 -6.20 -14.26
C GLU A 607 35.70 -5.63 -15.66
N LYS A 608 34.61 -4.87 -15.81
CA LYS A 608 34.19 -4.27 -17.09
C LYS A 608 34.64 -2.82 -17.32
N VAL A 609 34.97 -2.06 -16.26
CA VAL A 609 35.27 -0.60 -16.28
C VAL A 609 36.67 -0.29 -15.75
N SER A 610 37.17 -1.03 -14.77
CA SER A 610 38.47 -0.75 -14.17
C SER A 610 39.66 -1.20 -15.00
N ALA A 611 39.43 -1.96 -16.08
CA ALA A 611 40.46 -2.22 -17.07
C ALA A 611 40.91 -0.95 -17.81
N ASP A 612 40.07 0.11 -17.89
CA ASP A 612 40.48 1.35 -18.55
C ASP A 612 39.70 2.62 -18.12
N TYR A 613 39.87 3.02 -16.85
CA TYR A 613 39.35 4.31 -16.34
C TYR A 613 39.86 5.51 -17.15
N ASN A 614 41.04 5.39 -17.77
CA ASN A 614 41.58 6.41 -18.67
C ASN A 614 40.75 6.49 -19.95
N HIS A 615 40.45 5.36 -20.60
CA HIS A 615 39.57 5.33 -21.78
C HIS A 615 38.19 5.92 -21.49
N PHE A 616 37.60 5.62 -20.33
CA PHE A 616 36.32 6.23 -19.95
C PHE A 616 36.45 7.75 -19.78
N TYR A 617 37.47 8.22 -19.05
CA TYR A 617 37.75 9.65 -18.90
C TYR A 617 37.97 10.34 -20.25
N GLN A 618 38.73 9.72 -21.14
CA GLN A 618 38.98 10.16 -22.52
C GLN A 618 37.69 10.31 -23.33
N LYS A 619 36.73 9.40 -23.14
CA LYS A 619 35.42 9.44 -23.79
C LYS A 619 34.53 10.58 -23.29
N ILE A 620 34.59 10.89 -22.00
CA ILE A 620 33.68 11.88 -21.38
C ILE A 620 34.27 13.29 -21.27
N ARG A 621 35.60 13.47 -21.28
CA ARG A 621 36.27 14.77 -21.01
C ARG A 621 35.88 15.90 -21.96
N ASN A 622 35.42 15.55 -23.17
CA ASN A 622 35.00 16.50 -24.20
C ASN A 622 33.47 16.62 -24.33
N GLN A 623 32.69 15.90 -23.52
CA GLN A 623 31.23 15.95 -23.57
C GLN A 623 30.70 17.14 -22.75
N SER A 624 29.72 17.87 -23.29
CA SER A 624 29.00 18.92 -22.57
C SER A 624 28.34 18.38 -21.31
N HIS A 625 28.45 19.11 -20.18
CA HIS A 625 27.86 18.75 -18.87
C HIS A 625 28.44 17.49 -18.19
N SER A 626 29.65 17.07 -18.55
CA SER A 626 30.34 15.92 -17.94
C SER A 626 31.14 16.27 -16.67
N GLU A 627 31.21 17.55 -16.28
CA GLU A 627 32.08 18.02 -15.18
C GLU A 627 31.83 17.24 -13.88
N ASN A 628 30.56 17.07 -13.49
CA ASN A 628 30.20 16.31 -12.30
C ASN A 628 30.61 14.83 -12.39
N LYS A 629 30.59 14.22 -13.59
CA LYS A 629 31.04 12.84 -13.81
C LYS A 629 32.56 12.75 -13.65
N ILE A 630 33.30 13.72 -14.19
CA ILE A 630 34.76 13.81 -14.06
C ILE A 630 35.18 14.03 -12.59
N LEU A 631 34.49 14.93 -11.88
CA LEU A 631 34.74 15.18 -10.45
C LEU A 631 34.48 13.92 -9.60
N ASN A 632 33.48 13.10 -9.96
CA ASN A 632 33.25 11.83 -9.29
C ASN A 632 34.41 10.83 -9.54
N LEU A 633 34.96 10.75 -10.76
CA LEU A 633 36.07 9.84 -11.12
C LEU A 633 37.36 10.10 -10.32
N ILE A 634 37.62 11.36 -9.95
CA ILE A 634 38.77 11.75 -9.13
C ILE A 634 38.50 11.69 -7.62
N GLY A 635 37.26 11.33 -7.23
CA GLY A 635 36.89 11.18 -5.82
C GLY A 635 36.59 12.50 -5.11
N PHE A 636 36.19 13.55 -5.83
CA PHE A 636 35.98 14.91 -5.30
C PHE A 636 35.13 14.95 -4.02
N LYS A 637 34.00 14.21 -3.98
CA LYS A 637 33.12 14.14 -2.80
C LYS A 637 33.84 13.61 -1.54
N ARG A 638 34.75 12.65 -1.69
CA ARG A 638 35.49 12.08 -0.56
C ARG A 638 36.43 13.11 0.07
N TYR A 639 37.10 13.91 -0.76
CA TYR A 639 38.02 14.93 -0.31
C TYR A 639 37.31 16.18 0.22
N LYS A 640 36.13 16.49 -0.31
CA LYS A 640 35.28 17.58 0.17
C LYS A 640 34.96 17.48 1.67
N THR A 641 34.80 16.26 2.21
CA THR A 641 34.47 16.04 3.63
C THR A 641 35.63 16.26 4.61
N ILE A 642 36.85 16.49 4.10
CA ILE A 642 38.02 16.81 4.93
C ILE A 642 37.92 18.22 5.51
N PHE A 643 37.23 19.14 4.83
CA PHE A 643 37.03 20.52 5.27
C PHE A 643 35.61 20.70 5.81
N ARG A 644 35.45 21.57 6.81
CA ARG A 644 34.14 21.95 7.37
C ARG A 644 33.43 22.97 6.48
N ASP A 645 34.18 23.89 5.86
CA ASP A 645 33.64 24.74 4.80
C ASP A 645 33.75 24.01 3.45
N GLU A 646 32.58 23.67 2.91
CA GLU A 646 32.43 23.00 1.62
C GLU A 646 33.00 23.80 0.44
N ASN A 647 33.11 25.14 0.57
CA ASN A 647 33.61 26.00 -0.50
C ASN A 647 35.11 25.86 -0.75
N THR A 648 35.87 25.41 0.25
CA THR A 648 37.33 25.25 0.19
C THR A 648 37.78 24.39 -0.99
N VAL A 649 36.99 23.37 -1.33
CA VAL A 649 37.31 22.41 -2.41
C VAL A 649 36.60 22.76 -3.72
N LEU A 650 35.54 23.58 -3.68
CA LEU A 650 34.78 24.00 -4.87
C LEU A 650 35.61 24.85 -5.84
N GLU A 651 36.65 25.53 -5.38
CA GLU A 651 37.60 26.23 -6.26
C GLU A 651 38.18 25.31 -7.34
N PHE A 652 38.53 24.06 -6.98
CA PHE A 652 39.07 23.11 -7.95
C PHE A 652 38.05 22.72 -9.02
N SER A 653 36.76 22.66 -8.68
CA SER A 653 35.69 22.36 -9.66
C SER A 653 35.52 23.43 -10.74
N LYS A 654 36.06 24.64 -10.51
CA LYS A 654 36.08 25.74 -11.48
C LYS A 654 37.31 25.73 -12.38
N THR A 655 38.29 24.85 -12.11
CA THR A 655 39.49 24.71 -12.94
C THR A 655 39.21 23.81 -14.15
N PRO A 656 39.96 23.97 -15.26
CA PRO A 656 39.83 23.07 -16.40
C PRO A 656 40.07 21.62 -15.98
N LEU A 657 39.07 20.75 -16.16
CA LEU A 657 39.13 19.32 -15.80
C LEU A 657 39.71 18.44 -16.92
N ASN A 658 40.16 19.04 -18.02
CA ASN A 658 40.71 18.33 -19.17
C ASN A 658 42.23 18.14 -19.02
N ARG A 659 42.68 16.89 -19.09
CA ARG A 659 44.05 16.36 -18.95
C ARG A 659 44.22 15.21 -19.90
N ASP A 660 45.46 14.80 -20.17
CA ASP A 660 45.74 13.69 -21.09
C ASP A 660 45.49 12.33 -20.46
N CYS A 661 45.44 12.26 -19.14
CA CYS A 661 44.94 11.08 -18.44
C CYS A 661 44.24 11.42 -17.12
N LEU A 662 43.43 10.48 -16.62
CA LEU A 662 42.76 10.61 -15.33
C LEU A 662 43.77 10.67 -14.18
N GLN A 663 44.94 10.05 -14.32
CA GLN A 663 46.00 10.05 -13.30
C GLN A 663 46.59 11.45 -13.09
N GLU A 664 46.81 12.22 -14.16
CA GLU A 664 47.22 13.63 -14.06
C GLU A 664 46.17 14.46 -13.32
N LEU A 665 44.90 14.32 -13.68
CA LEU A 665 43.83 15.07 -13.02
C LEU A 665 43.71 14.69 -11.53
N ARG A 666 43.89 13.41 -11.18
CA ARG A 666 43.94 12.95 -9.79
C ARG A 666 45.13 13.53 -9.03
N TYR A 667 46.30 13.61 -9.68
CA TYR A 667 47.50 14.20 -9.10
C TYR A 667 47.31 15.68 -8.83
N ASP A 668 46.79 16.44 -9.78
CA ASP A 668 46.48 17.87 -9.63
C ASP A 668 45.49 18.11 -8.49
N PHE A 669 44.42 17.31 -8.42
CA PHE A 669 43.44 17.43 -7.36
C PHE A 669 44.05 17.14 -5.99
N LYS A 670 44.88 16.10 -5.89
CA LYS A 670 45.58 15.76 -4.65
C LYS A 670 46.52 16.89 -4.23
N LYS A 671 47.30 17.45 -5.16
CA LYS A 671 48.20 18.59 -4.91
C LYS A 671 47.43 19.81 -4.40
N PHE A 672 46.27 20.09 -4.99
CA PHE A 672 45.38 21.16 -4.54
C PHE A 672 44.92 20.94 -3.08
N ILE A 673 44.42 19.74 -2.75
CA ILE A 673 43.99 19.41 -1.38
C ILE A 673 45.15 19.52 -0.40
N THR A 674 46.32 18.96 -0.73
CA THR A 674 47.51 19.01 0.11
C THR A 674 47.96 20.45 0.36
N ALA A 675 47.89 21.33 -0.65
CA ALA A 675 48.21 22.75 -0.50
C ALA A 675 47.25 23.46 0.47
N LYS A 676 45.93 23.25 0.32
CA LYS A 676 44.92 23.82 1.24
C LYS A 676 45.11 23.31 2.67
N LEU A 677 45.41 22.01 2.85
CA LEU A 677 45.70 21.45 4.18
C LEU A 677 46.95 22.06 4.80
N ILE A 678 48.03 22.21 4.02
CA ILE A 678 49.27 22.84 4.50
C ILE A 678 49.00 24.27 4.95
N ASP A 679 48.22 25.04 4.20
CA ASP A 679 47.85 26.40 4.56
C ASP A 679 47.05 26.45 5.87
N SER A 680 45.98 25.65 5.99
CA SER A 680 45.17 25.59 7.21
C SER A 680 46.00 25.15 8.43
N ILE A 681 46.93 24.20 8.28
CA ILE A 681 47.80 23.72 9.37
C ILE A 681 48.86 24.78 9.73
N LYS A 682 49.50 25.43 8.75
CA LYS A 682 50.50 26.49 9.01
C LYS A 682 49.87 27.66 9.76
N ASN A 683 48.65 28.03 9.39
CA ASN A 683 47.92 29.16 9.97
C ASN A 683 47.07 28.77 11.20
N LYS A 684 47.22 27.54 11.73
CA LYS A 684 46.47 27.01 12.89
C LYS A 684 44.94 27.10 12.76
N LYS A 685 44.41 27.01 11.53
CA LYS A 685 42.96 27.06 11.22
C LYS A 685 42.29 25.69 11.39
N TYR A 686 42.49 25.04 12.54
CA TYR A 686 42.00 23.67 12.77
C TYR A 686 40.47 23.55 12.80
N HIS A 687 39.78 24.64 13.13
CA HIS A 687 38.32 24.73 13.11
C HIS A 687 37.73 24.57 11.69
N GLU A 688 38.51 24.81 10.63
CA GLU A 688 38.11 24.62 9.22
C GLU A 688 38.29 23.17 8.76
N ILE A 689 38.97 22.33 9.55
CA ILE A 689 39.31 20.95 9.19
C ILE A 689 38.43 19.96 9.96
N ASN A 690 37.92 18.96 9.26
CA ASN A 690 37.31 17.79 9.86
C ASN A 690 38.40 16.75 10.21
N LEU A 691 38.99 16.89 11.40
CA LEU A 691 40.07 16.01 11.88
C LEU A 691 39.69 14.52 11.89
N LYS A 692 38.40 14.17 12.08
CA LYS A 692 37.93 12.78 12.03
C LYS A 692 38.08 12.19 10.63
N ASN A 693 37.72 12.95 9.60
CA ASN A 693 37.81 12.52 8.22
C ASN A 693 39.25 12.59 7.70
N LEU A 694 40.04 13.57 8.15
CA LEU A 694 41.46 13.69 7.81
C LEU A 694 42.26 12.45 8.23
N LYS A 695 41.92 11.79 9.35
CA LYS A 695 42.56 10.52 9.79
C LYS A 695 42.57 9.42 8.73
N SER A 696 41.59 9.42 7.83
CA SER A 696 41.46 8.43 6.75
C SER A 696 42.35 8.73 5.54
N PHE A 697 43.09 9.84 5.57
CA PHE A 697 43.95 10.30 4.49
C PHE A 697 45.41 9.88 4.75
N PRO A 698 46.10 9.19 3.82
CA PRO A 698 47.45 8.66 4.06
C PRO A 698 48.50 9.71 4.47
N GLU A 699 48.36 10.95 3.99
CA GLU A 699 49.30 12.04 4.28
C GLU A 699 49.09 12.65 5.67
N PHE A 700 47.94 12.37 6.32
CA PHE A 700 47.66 12.82 7.69
C PHE A 700 48.77 12.48 8.67
N LYS A 701 49.38 11.28 8.53
CA LYS A 701 50.49 10.82 9.39
C LYS A 701 51.62 11.86 9.48
N LYS A 702 51.85 12.64 8.41
CA LYS A 702 52.91 13.66 8.36
C LYS A 702 52.61 14.86 9.24
N TRP A 703 51.33 15.14 9.52
CA TRP A 703 50.91 16.31 10.28
C TRP A 703 50.36 15.96 11.66
N THR A 704 50.09 14.68 11.94
CA THR A 704 49.46 14.22 13.19
C THR A 704 50.14 14.78 14.43
N LEU A 705 51.47 14.63 14.56
CA LEU A 705 52.19 15.09 15.74
C LEU A 705 52.10 16.61 15.88
N LYS A 706 52.33 17.35 14.79
CA LYS A 706 52.24 18.81 14.81
C LYS A 706 50.85 19.31 15.20
N ILE A 707 49.78 18.73 14.62
CA ILE A 707 48.39 19.10 14.95
C ILE A 707 48.09 18.79 16.42
N ILE A 708 48.56 17.65 16.93
CA ILE A 708 48.37 17.28 18.35
C ILE A 708 49.07 18.29 19.26
N TYR A 709 50.34 18.63 18.97
CA TYR A 709 51.09 19.62 19.75
C TYR A 709 50.46 21.00 19.68
N ASP A 710 50.13 21.52 18.49
CA ASP A 710 49.50 22.83 18.36
C ASP A 710 48.16 22.92 19.11
N LEU A 711 47.32 21.86 19.05
CA LEU A 711 46.04 21.82 19.77
C LEU A 711 46.22 21.66 21.29
N LYS A 712 47.29 20.99 21.73
CA LYS A 712 47.68 20.90 23.15
C LYS A 712 48.16 22.26 23.65
N ASP A 713 49.06 22.91 22.92
CA ASP A 713 49.56 24.24 23.26
C ASP A 713 48.42 25.27 23.29
N GLU A 714 47.48 25.23 22.34
CA GLU A 714 46.27 26.08 22.38
C GLU A 714 45.39 25.81 23.60
N LEU A 715 45.32 24.56 24.05
CA LEU A 715 44.55 24.18 25.24
C LEU A 715 45.22 24.68 26.52
N GLU A 716 46.55 24.52 26.62
CA GLU A 716 47.35 24.95 27.78
C GLU A 716 47.40 26.48 27.90
N ASN A 717 47.39 27.19 26.76
CA ASN A 717 47.33 28.66 26.71
C ASN A 717 45.89 29.22 26.77
N SER A 718 44.86 28.38 26.85
CA SER A 718 43.48 28.86 27.00
C SER A 718 43.32 29.57 28.34
N LYS A 719 42.46 30.60 28.38
CA LYS A 719 42.21 31.38 29.60
C LYS A 719 40.81 31.10 30.13
N ILE A 720 40.70 31.03 31.45
CA ILE A 720 39.41 30.97 32.15
C ILE A 720 39.26 32.27 32.94
N ILE A 721 38.22 33.04 32.65
CA ILE A 721 38.05 34.38 33.23
C ILE A 721 37.04 34.32 34.38
N LYS A 722 37.46 34.64 35.60
CA LYS A 722 36.56 34.79 36.75
C LYS A 722 35.74 36.07 36.58
N ILE A 723 34.44 35.94 36.35
CA ILE A 723 33.53 37.09 36.16
C ILE A 723 33.06 37.64 37.50
N LYS A 724 32.66 36.77 38.42
CA LYS A 724 32.22 37.11 39.79
C LYS A 724 32.43 35.92 40.70
N ASN A 725 32.28 36.10 42.02
CA ASN A 725 32.39 34.99 42.97
C ASN A 725 31.43 33.85 42.59
N GLY A 726 32.00 32.67 42.36
CA GLY A 726 31.28 31.45 41.96
C GLY A 726 30.98 31.29 40.46
N LEU A 727 31.40 32.22 39.58
CA LEU A 727 31.08 32.16 38.14
C LEU A 727 32.28 32.49 37.23
N TYR A 728 32.58 31.57 36.30
CA TYR A 728 33.74 31.61 35.42
C TYR A 728 33.35 31.52 33.94
N ASP A 729 34.09 32.19 33.06
CA ASP A 729 33.92 32.18 31.61
C ASP A 729 34.98 31.29 30.96
N ILE A 730 34.53 30.22 30.31
CA ILE A 730 35.35 29.21 29.63
C ILE A 730 35.27 29.33 28.11
N SER A 731 34.95 30.51 27.58
CA SER A 731 34.76 30.69 26.14
C SER A 731 36.00 30.36 25.32
N ASP A 732 37.21 30.67 25.82
CA ASP A 732 38.45 30.31 25.13
C ASP A 732 38.68 28.80 25.14
N LEU A 733 38.36 28.12 26.25
CA LEU A 733 38.39 26.66 26.32
C LEU A 733 37.40 26.01 25.33
N MET A 734 36.22 26.60 25.14
CA MET A 734 35.19 26.11 24.21
C MET A 734 35.53 26.36 22.73
N ARG A 735 36.49 27.25 22.43
CA ARG A 735 37.02 27.46 21.07
C ARG A 735 38.03 26.38 20.67
N ASN A 736 38.68 25.75 21.63
CA ASN A 736 39.61 24.63 21.40
C ASN A 736 38.84 23.29 21.24
N GLU A 737 39.22 22.46 20.25
CA GLU A 737 38.55 21.19 19.94
C GLU A 737 38.67 20.15 21.08
N TYR A 738 39.79 20.12 21.82
CA TYR A 738 39.96 19.27 22.99
C TYR A 738 39.25 19.84 24.22
N GLY A 739 39.35 21.15 24.45
CA GLY A 739 38.65 21.83 25.54
C GLY A 739 37.13 21.61 25.46
N LYS A 740 36.55 21.77 24.26
CA LYS A 740 35.12 21.47 24.03
C LYS A 740 34.76 20.02 24.38
N LYS A 741 35.57 19.03 23.99
CA LYS A 741 35.28 17.62 24.30
C LYS A 741 35.35 17.30 25.78
N ILE A 742 36.30 17.91 26.50
CA ILE A 742 36.42 17.77 27.96
C ILE A 742 35.16 18.31 28.64
N VAL A 743 34.67 19.47 28.20
CA VAL A 743 33.43 20.08 28.72
C VAL A 743 32.19 19.28 28.36
N ASP A 744 32.06 18.82 27.11
CA ASP A 744 30.91 18.03 26.63
C ASP A 744 30.81 16.67 27.37
N ALA A 745 31.95 16.04 27.69
CA ALA A 745 32.00 14.75 28.39
C ALA A 745 31.60 14.84 29.87
N LEU A 746 31.66 16.04 30.47
CA LEU A 746 31.31 16.28 31.86
C LEU A 746 29.83 16.60 32.09
N GLU A 747 29.00 16.58 31.03
CA GLU A 747 27.58 16.97 31.07
C GLU A 747 27.33 18.29 31.83
N ILE A 748 28.18 19.30 31.60
CA ILE A 748 28.05 20.60 32.26
C ILE A 748 26.83 21.35 31.70
N ILE A 749 25.67 21.13 32.32
CA ILE A 749 24.36 21.62 31.93
C ILE A 749 24.08 22.94 32.67
N LYS A 750 24.62 24.06 32.18
CA LYS A 750 24.00 25.41 32.28
C LYS A 750 24.88 26.48 31.62
N VAL A 751 24.92 26.47 30.28
CA VAL A 751 25.29 27.67 29.54
C VAL A 751 24.10 28.65 29.62
N GLU A 752 24.04 29.50 30.65
CA GLU A 752 23.13 30.65 30.62
C GLU A 752 23.54 31.57 29.47
N LYS A 753 22.86 31.48 28.33
CA LYS A 753 22.82 32.61 27.38
C LYS A 753 22.06 33.74 28.06
N VAL A 754 22.77 34.56 28.83
CA VAL A 754 22.25 35.77 29.47
C VAL A 754 21.69 36.69 28.39
N LYS A 755 20.37 36.73 28.24
CA LYS A 755 19.69 37.42 27.12
C LYS A 755 19.63 38.95 27.25
N ASN A 756 20.05 39.56 28.37
CA ASN A 756 19.76 40.97 28.64
C ASN A 756 20.97 41.90 28.87
N ASN A 757 22.18 41.55 28.41
CA ASN A 757 23.31 42.49 28.42
C ASN A 757 24.07 42.47 27.10
N LYS A 758 24.07 43.59 26.34
CA LYS A 758 24.83 43.75 25.08
C LYS A 758 26.35 43.48 25.24
N LYS A 759 26.89 43.52 26.47
CA LYS A 759 28.30 43.21 26.79
C LYS A 759 28.61 41.71 26.99
N MET A 760 27.63 40.80 27.01
CA MET A 760 27.85 39.37 27.37
C MET A 760 27.43 38.34 26.31
N GLN A 761 27.11 38.76 25.08
CA GLN A 761 26.86 37.82 23.98
C GLN A 761 28.13 37.01 23.65
N GLY A 762 27.99 35.68 23.63
CA GLY A 762 29.06 34.75 23.20
C GLY A 762 29.87 34.11 24.32
N LYS A 763 29.54 34.37 25.60
CA LYS A 763 30.25 33.80 26.76
C LYS A 763 29.69 32.44 27.20
N PHE A 764 30.56 31.51 27.58
CA PHE A 764 30.22 30.20 28.16
C PHE A 764 30.54 30.21 29.65
N LEU A 765 29.51 30.21 30.50
CA LEU A 765 29.67 30.41 31.94
C LEU A 765 29.50 29.09 32.71
N ILE A 766 30.34 28.86 33.72
CA ILE A 766 30.31 27.68 34.58
C ILE A 766 30.48 28.04 36.06
N THR A 767 30.04 27.14 36.94
CA THR A 767 30.19 27.27 38.40
C THR A 767 31.61 26.92 38.85
N ILE A 768 31.94 27.20 40.12
CA ILE A 768 33.22 26.78 40.70
C ILE A 768 33.35 25.26 40.80
N GLU A 769 32.26 24.55 41.12
CA GLU A 769 32.25 23.07 41.17
C GLU A 769 32.54 22.48 39.79
N ASP A 770 32.00 23.07 38.73
CA ASP A 770 32.25 22.61 37.36
C ASP A 770 33.67 22.98 36.88
N LEU A 771 34.21 24.12 37.33
CA LEU A 771 35.59 24.50 37.08
C LEU A 771 36.56 23.49 37.72
N GLU A 772 36.34 23.10 38.98
CA GLU A 772 37.17 22.11 39.67
C GLU A 772 37.16 20.75 38.95
N LYS A 773 36.00 20.32 38.42
CA LYS A 773 35.91 19.11 37.59
C LYS A 773 36.74 19.21 36.31
N ILE A 774 36.71 20.37 35.65
CA ILE A 774 37.50 20.61 34.43
C ILE A 774 39.00 20.58 34.76
N LEU A 775 39.45 21.30 35.79
CA LEU A 775 40.86 21.36 36.19
C LEU A 775 41.38 19.99 36.61
N LYS A 776 40.60 19.22 37.37
CA LYS A 776 40.96 17.84 37.77
C LYS A 776 41.11 16.90 36.57
N ASN A 777 40.27 17.07 35.53
CA ASN A 777 40.41 16.29 34.30
C ASN A 777 41.66 16.69 33.50
N LEU A 778 42.00 17.99 33.46
CA LEU A 778 43.23 18.45 32.80
C LEU A 778 44.48 17.93 33.51
N GLU A 779 44.48 17.95 34.84
CA GLU A 779 45.54 17.36 35.68
C GLU A 779 45.67 15.85 35.45
N PHE A 780 44.55 15.11 35.43
CA PHE A 780 44.54 13.68 35.10
C PHE A 780 45.14 13.40 33.71
N LEU A 781 44.88 14.28 32.74
CA LEU A 781 45.41 14.19 31.39
C LEU A 781 46.86 14.69 31.28
N ARG A 782 47.48 15.15 32.38
CA ARG A 782 48.82 15.77 32.43
C ARG A 782 48.97 16.94 31.47
N ILE A 783 47.94 17.77 31.41
CA ILE A 783 47.88 19.00 30.63
C ILE A 783 47.99 20.16 31.61
N ASP A 784 48.82 21.16 31.31
CA ASP A 784 48.95 22.33 32.18
C ASP A 784 47.61 23.06 32.30
N ASN A 785 47.30 23.50 33.52
CA ASN A 785 46.02 24.14 33.78
C ASN A 785 45.93 25.50 33.05
N PRO A 786 44.82 25.78 32.36
CA PRO A 786 44.58 27.07 31.73
C PRO A 786 44.61 28.18 32.78
N GLU A 787 45.18 29.32 32.42
CA GLU A 787 45.35 30.46 33.31
C GLU A 787 43.98 30.98 33.78
N VAL A 788 43.73 30.97 35.10
CA VAL A 788 42.50 31.52 35.70
C VAL A 788 42.72 32.99 36.06
N LEU A 789 42.18 33.89 35.24
CA LEU A 789 42.35 35.34 35.42
C LEU A 789 41.20 35.94 36.23
N SER A 790 41.53 36.75 37.25
CA SER A 790 40.56 37.59 37.96
C SER A 790 40.32 38.89 37.18
N VAL A 791 39.06 39.24 36.94
CA VAL A 791 38.73 40.59 36.47
C VAL A 791 38.88 41.53 37.65
N ILE A 792 39.96 42.33 37.68
CA ILE A 792 40.05 43.50 38.55
C ILE A 792 39.10 44.53 37.96
N SER A 793 37.96 44.75 38.62
CA SER A 793 37.07 45.86 38.28
C SER A 793 37.78 47.18 38.57
N VAL A 794 38.01 47.98 37.52
CA VAL A 794 38.08 49.44 37.64
C VAL A 794 36.65 49.97 37.61
#